data_AF-A0A061ACW6-F1
#
_entry.id   AF-A0A061ACW6-F1
#
_cell.length_a   1.000
_cell.length_b   1.000
_cell.length_c   1.000
_cell.angle_alpha   90.00
_cell.angle_beta   90.00
_cell.angle_gamma   90.00
#
_symmetry.space_group_name_H-M   'P 1'
#
loop_
_entity.id
_entity.type
_entity.pdbx_description
1 polymer ?
#
loop_
_entity_poly.entity_id
_entity_poly.type
_entity_poly.pdbx_seq_one_letter_code
_entity_poly.pdbx_strand_id
1 'polypeptide(L)'
;MFKKFIIILSVVLMSVIMVACQETLEPVNYDSIFEEIFEEIQLPTETSQNIDLKYESLLYPEAKISWRSNKASIITNQGEVRRPDVETEVDMVAAITYQGIVKTNRFKINVLPVETRVFDLNAYRSDYGFASLVITNRMNQRESVVEVATPVEFLDALKNKNNKIIKITADLNMGFYHVERELKALGKTDEEINAYTDGSFYRMNANVPVLHPTLLEEGVGQMIIQDRNEGLMIYSEYGAKISHLTTIIKTSKDIVIRNLHLTGIWEWDDDLAANYDELDWDYFTIETTQGVWLDHLKFDQSYDGLVDVKGGTSNMTFSYLDLNFQANDFIIDQINHLEATLMTDPTKNPANSRYVRIREFLSVEQIIEYTSMQKKGFNLGNTTMGLGFDTITVTIHHSRFINLADRLPRLRQGDAHVYNVLLDNTGLQRVRDMIGGTGQSLPSQAMVPTEEGAVLFENSKVVNTAEPIKTHQDSILDPEYTGRYQVLNSVLVTGVDFYYGSSYEGQEGGDFFTKWKQANTNVGRLPFFMRNYQEIPYQYKTNPDLNYLVDAQSIGRVLEDNYVGPGIIPDFDWLEIRRVLSNPISPTAVRGHMIDPDSIQIEDDLVELNATFEPANPSVRNFYLGGPSYRRDVDYRLDVDTSNLNTASVGTYEVYYTFTNLNNDWDTYTYTQNVLVYNPNLANEIYRYSATGEFNGTISVDYSVYRNSGTLYYLLSEQDDLTLEDIKNSNDLLSIEISRVNGRILDIETNRLPYLYMYTLREALYSEVVRLDILQEQIVEIRTIQDLNSMITSFSSTGKYYVLMNDIDMSTGRIDQLSTSNVFRGVFDGNGYTLRNYGANMLRGGLFMTINGGMIKNLTLDNFNFNVDSIFAPSSDDPNVLVETRPSDDAGILATYVYGSAVFTNITIQNSSLKTVRNYGAALIGRLRTGEATFNQIRIINVKVDAMVTAAKYTGGLIGGIETNTKLYMNDIFVDGLTITHQQSDMIGAVIGRVRSHAELNRIVLLNVKINGRHNLGILAGKEDNTTTFVHANHVFADVDFTFQPDVSGVYSEYHGYVVGNPDAGKITVENYYVVSDPDFMSNSKGQNTQTGFIDLETVDETWWQTNLNAFTQSELWEYDATGVMKLKD
;
A
#
# COMPACT_ATOMS: atom_id res chain seq x y z
N MET A 1 -72.17 34.27 42.91
CA MET A 1 -72.01 35.69 43.29
C MET A 1 -70.66 35.97 43.96
N PHE A 2 -70.26 35.20 44.99
CA PHE A 2 -69.00 35.37 45.74
C PHE A 2 -67.72 35.60 44.90
N LYS A 3 -67.49 34.82 43.83
CA LYS A 3 -66.31 35.00 42.93
C LYS A 3 -66.21 36.38 42.26
N LYS A 4 -67.33 37.05 41.95
CA LYS A 4 -67.29 38.42 41.37
C LYS A 4 -66.94 39.49 42.40
N PHE A 5 -67.27 39.27 43.67
CA PHE A 5 -66.91 40.19 44.76
C PHE A 5 -65.42 40.14 45.06
N ILE A 6 -64.80 38.95 45.04
CA ILE A 6 -63.35 38.78 45.22
C ILE A 6 -62.58 39.49 44.10
N ILE A 7 -62.96 39.32 42.82
CA ILE A 7 -62.26 39.98 41.70
C ILE A 7 -62.35 41.50 41.80
N ILE A 8 -63.50 42.07 42.16
CA ILE A 8 -63.63 43.53 42.34
C ILE A 8 -62.79 44.01 43.53
N LEU A 9 -62.75 43.26 44.64
CA LEU A 9 -61.90 43.61 45.78
C LEU A 9 -60.41 43.54 45.43
N SER A 10 -59.97 42.54 44.66
CA SER A 10 -58.60 42.43 44.16
C SER A 10 -58.24 43.59 43.23
N VAL A 11 -59.10 43.97 42.29
CA VAL A 11 -58.85 45.11 41.38
C VAL A 11 -58.78 46.44 42.14
N VAL A 12 -59.67 46.66 43.12
CA VAL A 12 -59.63 47.87 43.96
C VAL A 12 -58.38 47.89 44.85
N LEU A 13 -57.99 46.77 45.46
CA LEU A 13 -56.77 46.70 46.27
C LEU A 13 -55.50 46.96 45.42
N MET A 14 -55.46 46.43 44.20
CA MET A 14 -54.35 46.63 43.26
C MET A 14 -54.31 48.06 42.70
N SER A 15 -55.46 48.71 42.54
CA SER A 15 -55.55 50.15 42.22
C SER A 15 -55.05 51.04 43.36
N VAL A 16 -55.38 50.70 44.62
CA VAL A 16 -54.92 51.46 45.80
C VAL A 16 -53.42 51.29 46.02
N ILE A 17 -52.86 50.11 45.77
CA ILE A 17 -51.40 49.88 45.83
C ILE A 17 -50.67 50.67 44.72
N MET A 18 -51.18 50.70 43.48
CA MET A 18 -50.55 51.47 42.40
C MET A 18 -50.63 53.00 42.56
N VAL A 19 -51.52 53.53 43.40
CA VAL A 19 -51.61 54.97 43.73
C VAL A 19 -50.77 55.34 44.97
N ALA A 20 -50.34 54.35 45.77
CA ALA A 20 -49.56 54.57 46.99
C ALA A 20 -48.03 54.50 46.81
N CYS A 21 -47.54 54.06 45.64
CA CYS A 21 -46.10 54.00 45.30
C CYS A 21 -45.69 55.04 44.24
N GLN A 22 -46.38 56.19 44.20
CA GLN A 22 -45.94 57.34 43.41
C GLN A 22 -44.99 58.23 44.23
N GLU A 23 -43.92 57.63 44.75
CA GLU A 23 -42.72 58.42 45.08
C GLU A 23 -42.13 58.93 43.77
N THR A 24 -41.80 60.22 43.74
CA THR A 24 -41.14 60.86 42.61
C THR A 24 -39.69 60.42 42.55
N LEU A 25 -39.46 59.21 42.04
CA LEU A 25 -38.18 58.85 41.45
C LEU A 25 -37.96 59.80 40.28
N GLU A 26 -36.91 60.62 40.36
CA GLU A 26 -36.38 61.29 39.18
C GLU A 26 -36.10 60.22 38.12
N PRO A 27 -36.34 60.49 36.82
CA PRO A 27 -36.05 59.52 35.78
C PRO A 27 -34.56 59.19 35.81
N VAL A 28 -34.23 58.01 36.35
CA VAL A 28 -32.86 57.50 36.40
C VAL A 28 -32.35 57.52 34.97
N ASN A 29 -31.36 58.36 34.71
CA ASN A 29 -30.79 58.49 33.38
C ASN A 29 -29.87 57.30 33.12
N TYR A 30 -30.46 56.16 32.76
CA TYR A 30 -29.72 54.94 32.47
C TYR A 30 -28.65 55.16 31.40
N ASP A 31 -28.85 56.10 30.46
CA ASP A 31 -27.84 56.42 29.46
C ASP A 31 -26.56 56.98 30.08
N SER A 32 -26.62 57.87 31.07
CA SER A 32 -25.41 58.36 31.75
C SER A 32 -24.78 57.30 32.65
N ILE A 33 -25.57 56.42 33.29
CA ILE A 33 -25.02 55.27 34.04
C ILE A 33 -24.24 54.34 33.11
N PHE A 34 -24.79 53.99 31.95
CA PHE A 34 -24.07 53.15 30.99
C PHE A 34 -22.85 53.86 30.39
N GLU A 35 -22.91 55.17 30.15
CA GLU A 35 -21.75 55.96 29.70
C GLU A 35 -20.63 55.94 30.76
N GLU A 36 -20.93 56.20 32.03
CA GLU A 36 -19.98 56.11 33.14
C GLU A 36 -19.35 54.70 33.26
N ILE A 37 -20.13 53.62 33.10
CA ILE A 37 -19.59 52.26 33.11
C ILE A 37 -18.73 51.98 31.87
N PHE A 38 -19.09 52.49 30.69
CA PHE A 38 -18.24 52.35 29.49
C PHE A 38 -16.94 53.15 29.58
N GLU A 39 -16.95 54.33 30.22
CA GLU A 39 -15.73 55.11 30.53
C GLU A 39 -14.83 54.40 31.56
N GLU A 40 -15.41 53.57 32.45
CA GLU A 40 -14.68 52.75 33.41
C GLU A 40 -13.87 51.60 32.74
N ILE A 41 -14.22 51.23 31.50
CA ILE A 41 -13.58 50.16 30.75
C ILE A 41 -12.41 50.73 29.93
N GLN A 42 -11.19 50.51 30.43
CA GLN A 42 -9.96 50.88 29.74
C GLN A 42 -9.32 49.65 29.10
N LEU A 43 -9.51 49.48 27.79
CA LEU A 43 -8.80 48.49 26.99
C LEU A 43 -7.64 49.17 26.23
N PRO A 44 -6.54 48.45 25.95
CA PRO A 44 -5.47 48.99 25.12
C PRO A 44 -5.93 49.12 23.66
N THR A 45 -5.41 50.11 22.93
CA THR A 45 -5.66 50.26 21.48
C THR A 45 -4.85 49.28 20.64
N GLU A 46 -3.74 48.77 21.18
CA GLU A 46 -2.87 47.77 20.56
C GLU A 46 -2.36 46.78 21.62
N THR A 47 -2.15 45.51 21.28
CA THR A 47 -1.60 44.54 22.23
C THR A 47 -0.86 43.37 21.58
N SER A 48 0.13 42.82 22.29
CA SER A 48 0.76 41.52 22.04
C SER A 48 0.58 40.54 23.21
N GLN A 49 -0.21 40.92 24.22
CA GLN A 49 -0.38 40.24 25.51
C GLN A 49 -1.88 40.07 25.85
N ASN A 50 -2.19 39.11 26.72
CA ASN A 50 -3.55 38.92 27.24
C ASN A 50 -4.10 40.21 27.87
N ILE A 51 -5.38 40.46 27.64
CA ILE A 51 -6.13 41.63 28.09
C ILE A 51 -6.91 41.26 29.35
N ASP A 52 -6.76 42.04 30.42
CA ASP A 52 -7.60 41.91 31.61
C ASP A 52 -8.99 42.53 31.35
N LEU A 53 -10.02 41.69 31.27
CA LEU A 53 -11.38 42.10 30.97
C LEU A 53 -12.21 42.24 32.27
N LYS A 54 -12.82 43.41 32.48
CA LYS A 54 -13.75 43.64 33.60
C LYS A 54 -15.08 42.91 33.38
N TYR A 55 -15.57 42.19 34.38
CA TYR A 55 -16.88 41.50 34.36
C TYR A 55 -17.95 42.18 35.24
N GLU A 56 -17.57 43.22 35.99
CA GLU A 56 -18.43 44.02 36.87
C GLU A 56 -17.92 45.48 36.88
N SER A 57 -18.78 46.43 37.26
CA SER A 57 -18.41 47.84 37.42
C SER A 57 -18.02 48.15 38.86
N LEU A 58 -16.96 48.96 39.04
CA LEU A 58 -16.55 49.50 40.34
C LEU A 58 -17.49 50.61 40.83
N LEU A 59 -18.11 51.36 39.91
CA LEU A 59 -19.07 52.43 40.24
C LEU A 59 -20.47 51.89 40.52
N TYR A 60 -20.88 50.84 39.81
CA TYR A 60 -22.21 50.23 39.87
C TYR A 60 -22.11 48.70 40.03
N PRO A 61 -21.84 48.16 41.23
CA PRO A 61 -21.53 46.73 41.44
C PRO A 61 -22.61 45.73 40.98
N GLU A 62 -23.86 46.17 40.84
CA GLU A 62 -24.96 45.37 40.30
C GLU A 62 -25.00 45.33 38.76
N ALA A 63 -24.14 46.10 38.07
CA ALA A 63 -23.93 46.03 36.63
C ALA A 63 -23.01 44.85 36.27
N LYS A 64 -23.52 43.93 35.44
CA LYS A 64 -22.73 42.81 34.92
C LYS A 64 -22.22 43.10 33.52
N ILE A 65 -20.94 42.90 33.28
CA ILE A 65 -20.30 43.07 31.97
C ILE A 65 -20.02 41.68 31.40
N SER A 66 -20.40 41.48 30.15
CA SER A 66 -20.07 40.28 29.37
C SER A 66 -19.43 40.66 28.04
N TRP A 67 -18.54 39.81 27.55
CA TRP A 67 -17.65 40.13 26.44
C TRP A 67 -17.86 39.22 25.24
N ARG A 68 -17.76 39.81 24.05
CA ARG A 68 -17.76 39.08 22.77
C ARG A 68 -16.73 39.66 21.82
N SER A 69 -15.77 38.85 21.42
CA SER A 69 -14.85 39.14 20.31
C SER A 69 -15.52 38.90 18.95
N ASN A 70 -15.18 39.71 17.95
CA ASN A 70 -15.50 39.41 16.54
C ASN A 70 -14.55 38.39 15.91
N LYS A 71 -13.38 38.14 16.52
CA LYS A 71 -12.31 37.24 16.06
C LYS A 71 -11.80 36.42 17.25
N ALA A 72 -12.63 35.50 17.72
CA ALA A 72 -12.37 34.68 18.93
C ALA A 72 -11.12 33.77 18.82
N SER A 73 -10.65 33.51 17.60
CA SER A 73 -9.37 32.83 17.33
C SER A 73 -8.15 33.71 17.62
N ILE A 74 -8.30 35.04 17.72
CA ILE A 74 -7.23 36.02 17.97
C ILE A 74 -7.33 36.62 19.38
N ILE A 75 -8.49 37.15 19.78
CA ILE A 75 -8.77 37.52 21.19
C ILE A 75 -9.98 36.72 21.65
N THR A 76 -9.83 35.91 22.69
CA THR A 76 -10.96 35.15 23.24
C THR A 76 -11.94 36.07 24.00
N ASN A 77 -13.14 35.57 24.31
CA ASN A 77 -14.10 36.30 25.15
C ASN A 77 -13.61 36.50 26.60
N GLN A 78 -12.50 35.86 26.96
CA GLN A 78 -11.81 35.95 28.24
C GLN A 78 -10.63 36.92 28.21
N GLY A 79 -10.27 37.46 27.03
CA GLY A 79 -9.14 38.37 26.84
C GLY A 79 -7.81 37.69 26.52
N GLU A 80 -7.77 36.37 26.32
CA GLU A 80 -6.54 35.69 25.90
C GLU A 80 -6.19 36.11 24.46
N VAL A 81 -4.96 36.55 24.24
CA VAL A 81 -4.48 37.06 22.96
C VAL A 81 -3.56 36.05 22.29
N ARG A 82 -3.91 35.66 21.07
CA ARG A 82 -3.17 34.80 20.17
C ARG A 82 -2.67 35.69 19.03
N ARG A 83 -1.35 35.92 18.99
CA ARG A 83 -0.74 36.83 18.01
C ARG A 83 -0.96 36.27 16.58
N PRO A 84 -1.55 37.05 15.65
CA PRO A 84 -1.72 36.67 14.25
C PRO A 84 -0.41 36.78 13.45
N ASP A 85 -0.39 36.33 12.20
CA ASP A 85 0.79 36.50 11.31
C ASP A 85 0.94 37.96 10.82
N VAL A 86 -0.17 38.68 10.68
CA VAL A 86 -0.26 40.11 10.30
C VAL A 86 -1.06 40.91 11.34
N GLU A 87 -0.73 42.19 11.53
CA GLU A 87 -1.47 43.06 12.46
C GLU A 87 -2.97 43.00 12.17
N THR A 88 -3.78 42.68 13.19
CA THR A 88 -5.20 42.43 13.01
C THR A 88 -6.04 43.23 14.00
N GLU A 89 -6.87 44.13 13.48
CA GLU A 89 -7.91 44.80 14.28
C GLU A 89 -8.98 43.78 14.72
N VAL A 90 -9.28 43.76 16.02
CA VAL A 90 -10.30 42.94 16.67
C VAL A 90 -11.28 43.86 17.37
N ASP A 91 -12.57 43.60 17.20
CA ASP A 91 -13.64 44.30 17.91
C ASP A 91 -14.03 43.50 19.15
N MET A 92 -13.74 44.05 20.33
CA MET A 92 -14.26 43.55 21.61
C MET A 92 -15.55 44.28 21.95
N VAL A 93 -16.67 43.56 21.96
CA VAL A 93 -17.99 44.11 22.32
C VAL A 93 -18.28 43.81 23.79
N ALA A 94 -18.39 44.86 24.60
CA ALA A 94 -18.90 44.77 25.96
C ALA A 94 -20.43 44.89 25.93
N ALA A 95 -21.12 43.98 26.62
CA ALA A 95 -22.56 44.04 26.88
C ALA A 95 -22.78 44.17 28.38
N ILE A 96 -23.20 45.37 28.80
CA ILE A 96 -23.50 45.70 30.20
C ILE A 96 -24.98 45.41 30.45
N THR A 97 -25.28 44.62 31.48
CA THR A 97 -26.63 44.40 32.00
C THR A 97 -26.78 45.11 33.34
N TYR A 98 -27.66 46.10 33.41
CA TYR A 98 -27.96 46.86 34.64
C TYR A 98 -29.47 46.97 34.82
N GLN A 99 -29.99 46.54 35.96
CA GLN A 99 -31.42 46.50 36.29
C GLN A 99 -32.34 45.88 35.20
N GLY A 100 -31.82 44.92 34.44
CA GLY A 100 -32.53 44.24 33.35
C GLY A 100 -32.48 44.95 31.99
N ILE A 101 -31.89 46.14 31.90
CA ILE A 101 -31.58 46.82 30.65
C ILE A 101 -30.20 46.37 30.18
N VAL A 102 -30.03 46.17 28.87
CA VAL A 102 -28.74 45.81 28.24
C VAL A 102 -28.33 46.89 27.25
N LYS A 103 -27.11 47.42 27.37
CA LYS A 103 -26.49 48.33 26.39
C LYS A 103 -25.13 47.76 25.98
N THR A 104 -24.73 47.99 24.74
CA THR A 104 -23.45 47.50 24.18
C THR A 104 -22.56 48.64 23.71
N ASN A 105 -21.25 48.44 23.81
CA ASN A 105 -20.24 49.29 23.19
C ASN A 105 -19.13 48.43 22.58
N ARG A 106 -18.40 48.98 21.61
CA ARG A 106 -17.38 48.28 20.82
C ARG A 106 -16.03 48.96 20.99
N PHE A 107 -15.04 48.19 21.44
CA PHE A 107 -13.66 48.61 21.61
C PHE A 107 -12.84 47.98 20.48
N LYS A 108 -12.12 48.81 19.72
CA LYS A 108 -11.21 48.37 18.65
C LYS A 108 -9.81 48.18 19.22
N ILE A 109 -9.20 47.03 18.95
CA ILE A 109 -7.90 46.63 19.48
C ILE A 109 -7.07 46.04 18.34
N ASN A 110 -5.91 46.62 18.06
CA ASN A 110 -4.96 46.08 17.08
C ASN A 110 -4.09 45.01 17.74
N VAL A 111 -4.26 43.75 17.36
CA VAL A 111 -3.38 42.68 17.85
C VAL A 111 -2.12 42.66 17.00
N LEU A 112 -1.00 42.94 17.64
CA LEU A 112 0.33 42.96 17.03
C LEU A 112 0.71 41.54 16.55
N PRO A 113 1.32 41.41 15.36
CA PRO A 113 1.66 40.11 14.82
C PRO A 113 2.71 39.39 15.67
N VAL A 114 2.88 38.09 15.44
CA VAL A 114 4.03 37.30 15.93
C VAL A 114 5.35 37.95 15.51
N GLU A 115 6.41 37.70 16.28
CA GLU A 115 7.74 38.21 15.93
C GLU A 115 8.29 37.52 14.68
N THR A 116 8.81 38.33 13.76
CA THR A 116 9.48 37.90 12.54
C THR A 116 10.78 37.17 12.87
N ARG A 117 11.04 36.03 12.25
CA ARG A 117 12.34 35.34 12.37
C ARG A 117 12.94 35.12 10.99
N VAL A 118 13.85 36.01 10.61
CA VAL A 118 14.62 35.88 9.36
C VAL A 118 15.76 34.88 9.57
N PHE A 119 15.91 33.95 8.64
CA PHE A 119 16.99 32.98 8.60
C PHE A 119 18.23 33.56 7.92
N ASP A 120 19.41 33.16 8.39
CA ASP A 120 20.64 33.39 7.64
C ASP A 120 20.84 32.31 6.56
N LEU A 121 21.77 32.53 5.63
CA LEU A 121 21.96 31.68 4.47
C LEU A 121 22.29 30.21 4.79
N ASN A 122 22.78 29.87 5.99
CA ASN A 122 23.04 28.47 6.37
C ASN A 122 21.76 27.62 6.45
N ALA A 123 20.60 28.23 6.72
CA ALA A 123 19.32 27.54 6.77
C ALA A 123 18.96 26.89 5.43
N TYR A 124 19.28 27.57 4.34
CA TYR A 124 19.02 27.13 2.96
C TYR A 124 20.15 26.25 2.41
N ARG A 125 21.35 26.26 3.01
CA ARG A 125 22.46 25.35 2.62
C ARG A 125 22.25 23.92 3.12
N SER A 126 21.47 23.73 4.17
CA SER A 126 21.44 22.47 4.90
C SER A 126 20.37 21.51 4.39
N ASP A 127 20.77 20.26 4.16
CA ASP A 127 19.96 19.16 3.61
C ASP A 127 19.09 18.44 4.67
N TYR A 128 18.59 19.19 5.66
CA TYR A 128 17.93 18.65 6.85
C TYR A 128 16.83 17.65 6.50
N GLY A 129 16.91 16.45 7.06
CA GLY A 129 15.97 15.39 6.69
C GLY A 129 16.69 14.09 6.41
N PHE A 130 15.94 13.07 6.01
CA PHE A 130 16.55 11.79 5.64
C PHE A 130 17.45 11.90 4.40
N ALA A 131 17.29 12.92 3.55
CA ALA A 131 18.20 13.15 2.42
C ALA A 131 19.64 13.40 2.89
N SER A 132 19.85 14.06 4.04
CA SER A 132 21.18 14.22 4.66
C SER A 132 21.91 12.90 4.97
N LEU A 133 21.24 11.74 4.90
CA LEU A 133 21.89 10.43 5.02
C LEU A 133 22.64 10.02 3.73
N VAL A 134 22.31 10.64 2.59
CA VAL A 134 22.80 10.24 1.26
C VAL A 134 23.39 11.39 0.44
N ILE A 135 22.79 12.59 0.47
CA ILE A 135 23.19 13.72 -0.38
C ILE A 135 24.64 14.16 -0.11
N THR A 136 25.32 14.65 -1.15
CA THR A 136 26.70 15.15 -1.07
C THR A 136 26.87 16.58 -1.59
N ASN A 137 27.85 17.32 -1.05
CA ASN A 137 28.10 18.72 -1.40
C ASN A 137 28.63 18.89 -2.84
N ARG A 138 28.12 19.88 -3.58
CA ARG A 138 28.43 20.14 -4.99
C ARG A 138 29.50 21.23 -5.22
N MET A 139 29.94 21.94 -4.19
CA MET A 139 30.93 23.04 -4.30
C MET A 139 32.22 22.66 -5.03
N ASN A 140 32.75 21.46 -4.75
CA ASN A 140 33.97 20.94 -5.38
C ASN A 140 33.80 20.61 -6.88
N GLN A 141 32.58 20.74 -7.41
CA GLN A 141 32.22 20.44 -8.80
C GLN A 141 31.78 21.70 -9.58
N ARG A 142 31.99 22.92 -9.06
CA ARG A 142 31.63 24.18 -9.74
C ARG A 142 32.12 24.29 -11.18
N GLU A 143 33.36 23.86 -11.44
CA GLU A 143 33.96 23.86 -12.79
C GLU A 143 33.33 22.84 -13.76
N SER A 144 32.37 22.03 -13.30
CA SER A 144 31.61 21.05 -14.10
C SER A 144 30.11 21.35 -14.21
N VAL A 145 29.69 22.57 -13.83
CA VAL A 145 28.33 23.07 -14.05
C VAL A 145 28.11 23.26 -15.56
N VAL A 146 27.03 22.69 -16.08
CA VAL A 146 26.55 22.95 -17.44
C VAL A 146 25.37 23.90 -17.36
N GLU A 147 25.52 25.10 -17.93
CA GLU A 147 24.42 26.08 -18.04
C GLU A 147 23.59 25.80 -19.31
N VAL A 148 22.26 25.93 -19.19
CA VAL A 148 21.30 25.67 -20.28
C VAL A 148 20.17 26.70 -20.26
N ALA A 149 19.80 27.22 -21.43
CA ALA A 149 18.77 28.24 -21.62
C ALA A 149 17.62 27.79 -22.53
N THR A 150 17.72 26.61 -23.15
CA THR A 150 16.68 26.06 -24.03
C THR A 150 16.35 24.61 -23.68
N PRO A 151 15.15 24.11 -24.05
CA PRO A 151 14.79 22.70 -23.86
C PRO A 151 15.80 21.73 -24.49
N VAL A 152 16.34 22.07 -25.67
CA VAL A 152 17.30 21.23 -26.38
C VAL A 152 18.65 21.18 -25.65
N GLU A 153 19.17 22.31 -25.19
CA GLU A 153 20.40 22.35 -24.37
C GLU A 153 20.23 21.57 -23.07
N PHE A 154 19.08 21.68 -22.41
CA PHE A 154 18.77 20.92 -21.19
C PHE A 154 18.77 19.41 -21.45
N LEU A 155 18.14 18.97 -22.55
CA LEU A 155 18.13 17.55 -22.93
C LEU A 155 19.50 17.03 -23.36
N ASP A 156 20.31 17.81 -24.09
CA ASP A 156 21.70 17.46 -24.41
C ASP A 156 22.56 17.35 -23.13
N ALA A 157 22.38 18.27 -22.17
CA ALA A 157 23.06 18.23 -20.89
C ALA A 157 22.65 17.01 -20.06
N LEU A 158 21.37 16.61 -20.08
CA LEU A 158 20.85 15.45 -19.36
C LEU A 158 21.23 14.11 -20.01
N LYS A 159 21.33 14.06 -21.34
CA LYS A 159 21.75 12.88 -22.11
C LYS A 159 23.16 12.42 -21.75
N ASN A 160 24.06 13.38 -21.51
CA ASN A 160 25.42 13.09 -21.04
C ASN A 160 25.43 12.73 -19.54
N LYS A 161 25.48 11.43 -19.22
CA LYS A 161 25.53 10.96 -17.83
C LYS A 161 26.75 11.45 -17.02
N ASN A 162 27.80 11.97 -17.67
CA ASN A 162 28.94 12.59 -16.97
C ASN A 162 28.62 13.98 -16.37
N ASN A 163 27.58 14.66 -16.89
CA ASN A 163 27.15 15.95 -16.36
C ASN A 163 26.43 15.72 -15.02
N LYS A 164 27.01 16.20 -13.92
CA LYS A 164 26.47 16.02 -12.56
C LYS A 164 25.72 17.23 -12.05
N ILE A 165 25.90 18.39 -12.67
CA ILE A 165 25.24 19.64 -12.29
C ILE A 165 24.77 20.36 -13.54
N ILE A 166 23.47 20.63 -13.61
CA ILE A 166 22.82 21.36 -14.70
C ILE A 166 22.15 22.60 -14.10
N LYS A 167 22.52 23.78 -14.61
CA LYS A 167 21.98 25.08 -14.19
C LYS A 167 21.08 25.64 -15.29
N ILE A 168 19.81 25.87 -14.97
CA ILE A 168 18.81 26.40 -15.89
C ILE A 168 18.80 27.94 -15.78
N THR A 169 19.10 28.61 -16.89
CA THR A 169 19.31 30.07 -16.97
C THR A 169 18.18 30.82 -17.69
N ALA A 170 17.22 30.13 -18.30
CA ALA A 170 15.98 30.68 -18.87
C ALA A 170 14.81 29.70 -18.67
N ASP A 171 13.57 30.18 -18.78
CA ASP A 171 12.36 29.37 -18.63
C ASP A 171 12.26 28.33 -19.76
N LEU A 172 11.84 27.11 -19.42
CA LEU A 172 11.77 25.98 -20.34
C LEU A 172 10.32 25.55 -20.58
N ASN A 173 9.84 25.62 -21.83
CA ASN A 173 8.68 24.86 -22.26
C ASN A 173 9.14 23.45 -22.67
N MET A 174 8.78 22.47 -21.84
CA MET A 174 9.16 21.07 -22.00
C MET A 174 7.99 20.22 -22.50
N GLY A 175 7.02 20.85 -23.15
CA GLY A 175 5.95 20.15 -23.86
C GLY A 175 6.51 19.32 -25.02
N PHE A 176 5.94 18.13 -25.24
CA PHE A 176 6.50 17.19 -26.22
C PHE A 176 6.54 17.77 -27.65
N TYR A 177 5.44 18.35 -28.12
CA TYR A 177 5.35 18.96 -29.44
C TYR A 177 6.17 20.26 -29.51
N HIS A 178 6.32 20.98 -28.39
CA HIS A 178 7.23 22.12 -28.32
C HIS A 178 8.67 21.72 -28.63
N VAL A 179 9.19 20.74 -27.89
CA VAL A 179 10.57 20.25 -28.03
C VAL A 179 10.80 19.65 -29.42
N GLU A 180 9.82 18.95 -29.98
CA GLU A 180 9.92 18.41 -31.34
C GLU A 180 10.05 19.53 -32.39
N ARG A 181 9.29 20.64 -32.26
CA ARG A 181 9.39 21.80 -33.15
C ARG A 181 10.74 22.51 -33.01
N GLU A 182 11.27 22.66 -31.79
CA GLU A 182 12.60 23.24 -31.54
C GLU A 182 13.72 22.39 -32.18
N LEU A 183 13.69 21.07 -32.01
CA LEU A 183 14.67 20.17 -32.64
C LEU A 183 14.60 20.23 -34.19
N LYS A 184 13.39 20.27 -34.77
CA LYS A 184 13.20 20.46 -36.22
C LYS A 184 13.70 21.82 -36.71
N ALA A 185 13.51 22.88 -35.92
CA ALA A 185 14.02 24.22 -36.24
C ALA A 185 15.56 24.29 -36.24
N LEU A 186 16.22 23.47 -35.40
CA LEU A 186 17.68 23.28 -35.41
C LEU A 186 18.18 22.36 -36.54
N GLY A 187 17.30 21.86 -37.41
CA GLY A 187 17.65 21.05 -38.57
C GLY A 187 17.97 19.58 -38.26
N LYS A 188 17.52 19.07 -37.10
CA LYS A 188 17.64 17.64 -36.74
C LYS A 188 16.78 16.76 -37.66
N THR A 189 17.29 15.59 -38.03
CA THR A 189 16.46 14.58 -38.72
C THR A 189 15.54 13.84 -37.75
N ASP A 190 14.51 13.17 -38.26
CA ASP A 190 13.59 12.38 -37.42
C ASP A 190 14.35 11.28 -36.64
N GLU A 191 15.41 10.68 -37.20
CA GLU A 191 16.26 9.73 -36.47
C GLU A 191 17.06 10.40 -35.34
N GLU A 192 17.54 11.63 -35.53
CA GLU A 192 18.20 12.38 -34.46
C GLU A 192 17.21 12.77 -33.35
N ILE A 193 15.97 13.15 -33.71
CA ILE A 193 14.89 13.48 -32.77
C ILE A 193 14.51 12.24 -31.94
N ASN A 194 14.32 11.09 -32.60
CA ASN A 194 14.05 9.82 -31.94
C ASN A 194 15.14 9.43 -30.94
N ALA A 195 16.40 9.81 -31.18
CA ALA A 195 17.49 9.63 -30.21
C ALA A 195 17.39 10.50 -28.93
N TYR A 196 16.40 11.37 -28.82
CA TYR A 196 15.96 12.01 -27.57
C TYR A 196 14.66 11.40 -27.04
N THR A 197 13.71 11.09 -27.94
CA THR A 197 12.29 10.85 -27.60
C THR A 197 11.85 9.39 -27.56
N ASP A 198 12.61 8.44 -28.13
CA ASP A 198 12.25 7.00 -28.20
C ASP A 198 12.53 6.26 -26.87
N GLY A 199 12.02 6.83 -25.77
CA GLY A 199 11.98 6.19 -24.45
C GLY A 199 13.28 6.10 -23.66
N SER A 200 14.37 6.77 -24.09
CA SER A 200 15.69 6.64 -23.46
C SER A 200 15.90 7.52 -22.21
N PHE A 201 15.50 8.80 -22.24
CA PHE A 201 15.59 9.73 -21.09
C PHE A 201 14.60 10.91 -21.15
N TYR A 202 13.99 11.18 -22.31
CA TYR A 202 12.85 12.06 -22.49
C TYR A 202 11.88 11.40 -23.48
N ARG A 203 10.58 11.72 -23.40
CA ARG A 203 9.55 11.22 -24.32
C ARG A 203 8.26 12.03 -24.17
N MET A 204 7.29 11.78 -25.05
CA MET A 204 5.89 12.14 -24.79
C MET A 204 5.41 11.39 -23.55
N ASN A 205 4.59 12.02 -22.69
CA ASN A 205 3.91 11.25 -21.66
C ASN A 205 3.02 10.18 -22.33
N ALA A 206 2.93 8.99 -21.71
CA ALA A 206 2.12 7.89 -22.23
C ALA A 206 0.61 8.23 -22.22
N ASN A 207 0.21 9.16 -21.36
CA ASN A 207 -1.10 9.76 -21.28
C ASN A 207 -0.98 11.16 -21.85
N VAL A 208 -1.55 11.41 -23.03
CA VAL A 208 -1.51 12.71 -23.69
C VAL A 208 -2.74 13.56 -23.32
N PRO A 209 -2.66 14.90 -23.48
CA PRO A 209 -3.73 15.81 -23.10
C PRO A 209 -4.96 15.66 -23.98
N VAL A 210 -6.14 15.89 -23.39
CA VAL A 210 -7.45 15.67 -24.03
C VAL A 210 -8.32 16.94 -24.10
N LEU A 211 -8.08 17.94 -23.23
CA LEU A 211 -9.03 19.05 -23.03
C LEU A 211 -8.40 20.44 -22.80
N HIS A 212 -7.15 20.55 -22.34
CA HIS A 212 -6.54 21.86 -22.09
C HIS A 212 -5.96 22.47 -23.38
N PRO A 213 -6.41 23.65 -23.85
CA PRO A 213 -6.02 24.19 -25.16
C PRO A 213 -4.51 24.32 -25.34
N THR A 214 -3.79 24.82 -24.32
CA THR A 214 -2.32 24.91 -24.33
C THR A 214 -1.63 23.54 -24.38
N LEU A 215 -2.17 22.53 -23.69
CA LEU A 215 -1.54 21.20 -23.66
C LEU A 215 -1.79 20.43 -24.96
N LEU A 216 -2.92 20.65 -25.63
CA LEU A 216 -3.19 20.15 -26.97
C LEU A 216 -2.20 20.72 -28.02
N GLU A 217 -1.76 21.97 -27.86
CA GLU A 217 -0.76 22.61 -28.75
C GLU A 217 0.70 22.25 -28.42
N GLU A 218 1.04 22.15 -27.13
CA GLU A 218 2.42 21.99 -26.66
C GLU A 218 2.78 20.53 -26.33
N GLY A 219 1.80 19.70 -26.00
CA GLY A 219 1.96 18.34 -25.47
C GLY A 219 2.51 18.32 -24.05
N VAL A 220 2.46 17.16 -23.38
CA VAL A 220 3.12 16.95 -22.08
C VAL A 220 4.35 16.05 -22.26
N GLY A 221 5.51 16.55 -21.83
CA GLY A 221 6.76 15.80 -21.81
C GLY A 221 6.87 14.91 -20.57
N GLN A 222 7.71 13.87 -20.69
CA GLN A 222 8.11 13.03 -19.58
C GLN A 222 9.63 12.83 -19.58
N MET A 223 10.30 13.37 -18.56
CA MET A 223 11.72 13.17 -18.29
C MET A 223 11.93 11.91 -17.46
N ILE A 224 12.99 11.14 -17.75
CA ILE A 224 13.37 9.93 -17.02
C ILE A 224 14.81 10.09 -16.50
N ILE A 225 14.95 10.38 -15.21
CA ILE A 225 16.22 10.42 -14.50
C ILE A 225 16.54 8.99 -14.04
N GLN A 226 17.43 8.31 -14.76
CA GLN A 226 17.75 6.89 -14.53
C GLN A 226 19.26 6.58 -14.47
N ASP A 227 19.62 5.65 -13.57
CA ASP A 227 20.97 5.17 -13.26
C ASP A 227 21.96 6.29 -12.87
N ARG A 228 21.45 7.37 -12.26
CA ARG A 228 22.26 8.52 -11.82
C ARG A 228 22.94 8.27 -10.47
N ASN A 229 23.58 7.11 -10.30
CA ASN A 229 24.16 6.66 -9.03
C ASN A 229 25.41 7.43 -8.56
N GLU A 230 25.99 8.26 -9.44
CA GLU A 230 27.09 9.17 -9.11
C GLU A 230 26.62 10.57 -8.65
N GLY A 231 25.31 10.75 -8.47
CA GLY A 231 24.66 12.00 -8.15
C GLY A 231 24.26 12.83 -9.37
N LEU A 232 23.20 13.63 -9.20
CA LEU A 232 22.77 14.66 -10.14
C LEU A 232 22.23 15.87 -9.36
N MET A 233 22.48 17.06 -9.85
CA MET A 233 21.84 18.29 -9.44
C MET A 233 21.24 19.02 -10.64
N ILE A 234 19.97 19.41 -10.55
CA ILE A 234 19.32 20.33 -11.49
C ILE A 234 18.84 21.54 -10.68
N TYR A 235 19.22 22.74 -11.07
CA TYR A 235 18.81 23.95 -10.33
C TYR A 235 18.74 25.21 -11.19
N SER A 236 18.19 26.27 -10.61
CA SER A 236 18.33 27.64 -11.14
C SER A 236 18.88 28.59 -10.07
N GLU A 237 19.38 29.76 -10.49
CA GLU A 237 19.78 30.85 -9.58
C GLU A 237 18.67 31.89 -9.38
N TYR A 238 17.65 31.90 -10.25
CA TYR A 238 16.60 32.93 -10.25
C TYR A 238 15.16 32.37 -10.14
N GLY A 239 15.00 31.05 -10.06
CA GLY A 239 13.69 30.40 -9.96
C GLY A 239 13.05 30.04 -11.31
N ALA A 240 13.82 29.48 -12.25
CA ALA A 240 13.36 29.13 -13.60
C ALA A 240 12.03 28.36 -13.63
N LYS A 241 11.14 28.76 -14.54
CA LYS A 241 9.88 28.08 -14.81
C LYS A 241 10.10 26.91 -15.77
N ILE A 242 9.59 25.73 -15.43
CA ILE A 242 9.55 24.56 -16.31
C ILE A 242 8.08 24.17 -16.53
N SER A 243 7.63 24.26 -17.77
CA SER A 243 6.22 24.03 -18.14
C SER A 243 6.03 22.70 -18.87
N HIS A 244 4.90 22.04 -18.60
CA HIS A 244 4.42 20.86 -19.33
C HIS A 244 5.32 19.61 -19.18
N LEU A 245 5.92 19.40 -18.00
CA LEU A 245 6.84 18.29 -17.72
C LEU A 245 6.44 17.44 -16.51
N THR A 246 6.31 16.13 -16.76
CA THR A 246 6.33 15.08 -15.73
C THR A 246 7.74 14.49 -15.60
N THR A 247 8.14 14.03 -14.41
CA THR A 247 9.48 13.46 -14.18
C THR A 247 9.43 12.13 -13.45
N ILE A 248 10.07 11.09 -14.00
CA ILE A 248 10.30 9.82 -13.31
C ILE A 248 11.76 9.77 -12.84
N ILE A 249 11.98 9.57 -11.54
CA ILE A 249 13.31 9.34 -10.95
C ILE A 249 13.38 7.87 -10.53
N LYS A 250 14.29 7.08 -11.13
CA LYS A 250 14.41 5.66 -10.86
C LYS A 250 15.83 5.10 -10.82
N THR A 251 16.03 4.06 -10.03
CA THR A 251 17.31 3.31 -9.92
C THR A 251 18.51 4.24 -9.76
N SER A 252 18.36 5.29 -8.95
CA SER A 252 19.30 6.42 -8.86
C SER A 252 19.68 6.72 -7.41
N LYS A 253 20.71 7.56 -7.22
CA LYS A 253 21.20 7.94 -5.90
C LYS A 253 21.72 9.38 -5.88
N ASP A 254 21.53 10.07 -4.76
CA ASP A 254 22.06 11.44 -4.56
C ASP A 254 21.53 12.45 -5.60
N ILE A 255 20.20 12.56 -5.69
CA ILE A 255 19.50 13.43 -6.63
C ILE A 255 19.02 14.70 -5.94
N VAL A 256 19.33 15.86 -6.53
CA VAL A 256 19.04 17.18 -5.97
C VAL A 256 18.33 18.03 -7.04
N ILE A 257 17.15 18.56 -6.74
CA ILE A 257 16.39 19.43 -7.65
C ILE A 257 15.99 20.68 -6.86
N ARG A 258 16.48 21.86 -7.27
CA ARG A 258 16.37 23.09 -6.46
C ARG A 258 15.96 24.34 -7.24
N ASN A 259 15.19 25.22 -6.60
CA ASN A 259 14.90 26.56 -7.11
C ASN A 259 14.21 26.58 -8.49
N LEU A 260 13.09 25.87 -8.64
CA LEU A 260 12.34 25.78 -9.90
C LEU A 260 10.83 25.94 -9.66
N HIS A 261 10.14 26.58 -10.60
CA HIS A 261 8.68 26.62 -10.67
C HIS A 261 8.20 25.63 -11.73
N LEU A 262 7.63 24.50 -11.31
CA LEU A 262 7.06 23.50 -12.22
C LEU A 262 5.55 23.74 -12.36
N THR A 263 5.05 23.67 -13.59
CA THR A 263 3.67 24.07 -13.92
C THR A 263 3.13 23.38 -15.17
N GLY A 264 1.81 23.46 -15.38
CA GLY A 264 1.17 23.07 -16.63
C GLY A 264 1.06 21.57 -16.87
N ILE A 265 0.67 20.79 -15.86
CA ILE A 265 0.34 19.36 -16.00
C ILE A 265 -1.02 19.04 -15.35
N TRP A 266 -2.00 19.92 -15.55
CA TRP A 266 -3.38 19.72 -15.12
C TRP A 266 -4.32 20.01 -16.28
N GLU A 267 -5.43 19.29 -16.33
CA GLU A 267 -6.57 19.64 -17.18
C GLU A 267 -7.87 19.18 -16.53
N TRP A 268 -8.99 19.62 -17.10
CA TRP A 268 -10.30 19.28 -16.56
C TRP A 268 -10.69 17.83 -16.87
N ASP A 269 -10.89 17.02 -15.83
CA ASP A 269 -11.56 15.72 -15.91
C ASP A 269 -13.08 15.94 -16.10
N ASP A 270 -13.63 15.69 -17.31
CA ASP A 270 -15.07 15.81 -17.60
C ASP A 270 -15.89 14.56 -17.26
N ASP A 271 -15.26 13.49 -16.73
CA ASP A 271 -15.99 12.33 -16.20
C ASP A 271 -16.82 12.72 -14.98
N LEU A 272 -18.00 12.11 -14.87
CA LEU A 272 -18.94 12.36 -13.78
C LEU A 272 -18.43 11.90 -12.42
N ALA A 273 -17.48 10.95 -12.36
CA ALA A 273 -16.86 10.53 -11.10
C ALA A 273 -15.78 11.51 -10.61
N ALA A 274 -15.22 12.35 -11.50
CA ALA A 274 -14.20 13.36 -11.17
C ALA A 274 -12.98 12.78 -10.43
N ASN A 275 -12.56 11.58 -10.81
CA ASN A 275 -11.53 10.85 -10.08
C ASN A 275 -10.14 11.45 -10.29
N TYR A 276 -9.88 12.03 -11.47
CA TYR A 276 -8.54 12.41 -11.93
C TYR A 276 -7.54 11.26 -11.83
N ASP A 277 -7.91 10.10 -12.36
CA ASP A 277 -7.09 8.87 -12.36
C ASP A 277 -6.63 8.45 -13.78
N GLU A 278 -7.14 9.09 -14.84
CA GLU A 278 -6.84 8.69 -16.24
C GLU A 278 -5.44 9.10 -16.72
N LEU A 279 -4.97 10.31 -16.36
CA LEU A 279 -3.74 10.86 -16.95
C LEU A 279 -2.46 10.59 -16.13
N ASP A 280 -2.54 10.21 -14.85
CA ASP A 280 -1.35 9.79 -14.05
C ASP A 280 -0.19 10.81 -14.12
N TRP A 281 -0.52 12.12 -14.15
CA TRP A 281 0.46 13.20 -14.27
C TRP A 281 0.86 13.77 -12.91
N ASP A 282 2.01 13.31 -12.42
CA ASP A 282 2.74 13.93 -11.32
C ASP A 282 3.89 14.80 -11.85
N TYR A 283 4.32 15.81 -11.08
CA TYR A 283 5.60 16.47 -11.35
C TYR A 283 6.76 15.50 -11.11
N PHE A 284 6.66 14.65 -10.08
CA PHE A 284 7.66 13.65 -9.74
C PHE A 284 7.05 12.30 -9.36
N THR A 285 7.39 11.25 -10.10
CA THR A 285 7.25 9.86 -9.66
C THR A 285 8.62 9.31 -9.27
N ILE A 286 8.80 8.83 -8.03
CA ILE A 286 10.09 8.33 -7.52
C ILE A 286 9.99 6.84 -7.19
N GLU A 287 10.88 6.02 -7.75
CA GLU A 287 10.93 4.57 -7.51
C GLU A 287 12.37 4.08 -7.35
N THR A 288 12.61 3.00 -6.60
CA THR A 288 13.93 2.32 -6.48
C THR A 288 15.15 3.24 -6.23
N THR A 289 14.97 4.37 -5.54
CA THR A 289 15.94 5.48 -5.48
C THR A 289 16.32 5.85 -4.05
N GLN A 290 17.59 6.21 -3.82
CA GLN A 290 18.10 6.55 -2.48
C GLN A 290 18.69 7.95 -2.43
N GLY A 291 18.16 8.83 -1.58
CA GLY A 291 18.66 10.21 -1.50
C GLY A 291 18.04 11.08 -2.59
N VAL A 292 16.93 11.73 -2.28
CA VAL A 292 16.32 12.76 -3.13
C VAL A 292 16.06 14.02 -2.31
N TRP A 293 16.54 15.16 -2.76
CA TRP A 293 16.27 16.47 -2.16
C TRP A 293 15.54 17.36 -3.18
N LEU A 294 14.26 17.66 -2.89
CA LEU A 294 13.44 18.60 -3.64
C LEU A 294 13.29 19.86 -2.80
N ASP A 295 13.85 20.99 -3.25
CA ASP A 295 14.06 22.15 -2.37
C ASP A 295 13.83 23.50 -3.05
N HIS A 296 13.20 24.46 -2.37
CA HIS A 296 12.82 25.75 -2.97
C HIS A 296 12.02 25.58 -4.28
N LEU A 297 11.12 24.59 -4.32
CA LEU A 297 10.27 24.34 -5.47
C LEU A 297 8.89 24.96 -5.29
N LYS A 298 8.29 25.33 -6.42
CA LYS A 298 6.87 25.61 -6.54
C LYS A 298 6.25 24.64 -7.54
N PHE A 299 5.10 24.12 -7.17
CA PHE A 299 4.19 23.40 -8.06
C PHE A 299 2.92 24.24 -8.20
N ASP A 300 2.46 24.46 -9.43
CA ASP A 300 1.03 24.77 -9.65
C ASP A 300 0.22 23.46 -9.62
N GLN A 301 -1.05 23.48 -10.00
CA GLN A 301 -1.91 22.30 -9.99
C GLN A 301 -1.36 21.17 -10.89
N SER A 302 -1.64 19.92 -10.52
CA SER A 302 -1.36 18.70 -11.30
C SER A 302 -2.59 17.79 -11.35
N TYR A 303 -2.69 16.98 -12.40
CA TYR A 303 -3.85 16.10 -12.61
C TYR A 303 -3.99 15.06 -11.50
N ASP A 304 -2.93 14.29 -11.19
CA ASP A 304 -2.93 13.33 -10.08
C ASP A 304 -2.19 13.90 -8.86
N GLY A 305 -1.03 13.35 -8.50
CA GLY A 305 -0.23 13.77 -7.36
C GLY A 305 0.70 14.94 -7.70
N LEU A 306 1.32 15.49 -6.67
CA LEU A 306 2.46 16.41 -6.84
C LEU A 306 3.76 15.59 -6.89
N VAL A 307 3.90 14.68 -5.91
CA VAL A 307 5.03 13.77 -5.77
C VAL A 307 4.53 12.40 -5.30
N ASP A 308 4.69 11.40 -6.15
CA ASP A 308 4.28 10.01 -5.90
C ASP A 308 5.53 9.13 -5.72
N VAL A 309 5.52 8.26 -4.71
CA VAL A 309 6.66 7.41 -4.35
C VAL A 309 6.28 5.95 -4.32
N LYS A 310 7.10 5.11 -4.95
CA LYS A 310 6.94 3.65 -5.06
C LYS A 310 8.05 2.91 -4.30
N GLY A 311 7.91 1.59 -4.19
CA GLY A 311 8.73 0.74 -3.33
C GLY A 311 10.22 0.72 -3.66
N GLY A 312 11.02 0.40 -2.63
CA GLY A 312 12.49 0.40 -2.70
C GLY A 312 13.11 1.80 -2.74
N THR A 313 12.33 2.85 -2.46
CA THR A 313 12.78 4.24 -2.39
C THR A 313 13.03 4.64 -0.94
N SER A 314 14.11 5.37 -0.65
CA SER A 314 14.39 5.85 0.71
C SER A 314 15.17 7.17 0.72
N ASN A 315 15.23 7.79 1.90
CA ASN A 315 16.06 8.95 2.21
C ASN A 315 15.71 10.21 1.40
N MET A 316 14.46 10.66 1.51
CA MET A 316 13.95 11.82 0.79
C MET A 316 13.79 13.04 1.70
N THR A 317 13.84 14.23 1.12
CA THR A 317 13.57 15.50 1.81
C THR A 317 12.94 16.49 0.84
N PHE A 318 11.82 17.07 1.25
CA PHE A 318 11.07 18.09 0.54
C PHE A 318 11.05 19.35 1.42
N SER A 319 11.74 20.40 1.01
CA SER A 319 12.03 21.56 1.88
C SER A 319 11.79 22.90 1.19
N TYR A 320 11.42 23.91 2.00
CA TYR A 320 11.20 25.27 1.52
C TYR A 320 10.26 25.33 0.29
N LEU A 321 9.23 24.48 0.24
CA LEU A 321 8.25 24.49 -0.84
C LEU A 321 7.25 25.63 -0.63
N ASP A 322 6.90 26.34 -1.71
CA ASP A 322 5.79 27.32 -1.69
C ASP A 322 4.67 26.88 -2.63
N LEU A 323 3.72 26.11 -2.11
CA LEU A 323 2.64 25.51 -2.87
C LEU A 323 1.34 26.26 -2.57
N ASN A 324 0.96 27.15 -3.48
CA ASN A 324 -0.20 28.04 -3.29
C ASN A 324 -1.23 27.85 -4.39
N PHE A 325 -2.24 27.02 -4.11
CA PHE A 325 -3.26 26.62 -5.07
C PHE A 325 -4.41 27.63 -5.10
N GLN A 326 -4.21 28.68 -5.88
CA GLN A 326 -5.23 29.67 -6.29
C GLN A 326 -5.43 29.62 -7.81
N ALA A 327 -6.42 30.38 -8.29
CA ALA A 327 -6.62 30.63 -9.71
C ALA A 327 -5.38 31.27 -10.33
N ASN A 328 -4.95 30.71 -11.45
CA ASN A 328 -3.90 31.23 -12.31
C ASN A 328 -4.39 31.20 -13.77
N ASP A 329 -3.64 31.84 -14.67
CA ASP A 329 -4.02 32.00 -16.07
C ASP A 329 -4.31 30.65 -16.76
N PHE A 330 -3.58 29.59 -16.39
CA PHE A 330 -3.74 28.25 -16.95
C PHE A 330 -5.09 27.61 -16.57
N ILE A 331 -5.47 27.64 -15.29
CA ILE A 331 -6.82 27.21 -14.85
C ILE A 331 -7.92 28.07 -15.52
N ILE A 332 -7.70 29.39 -15.63
CA ILE A 332 -8.66 30.32 -16.25
C ILE A 332 -8.85 30.00 -17.74
N ASP A 333 -7.78 29.74 -18.48
CA ASP A 333 -7.81 29.39 -19.91
C ASP A 333 -8.52 28.05 -20.14
N GLN A 334 -8.29 27.04 -19.30
CA GLN A 334 -9.06 25.79 -19.35
C GLN A 334 -10.56 26.07 -19.20
N ILE A 335 -10.99 26.79 -18.16
CA ILE A 335 -12.42 26.97 -17.87
C ILE A 335 -13.09 27.86 -18.93
N ASN A 336 -12.40 28.88 -19.45
CA ASN A 336 -12.87 29.68 -20.57
C ASN A 336 -13.03 28.85 -21.85
N HIS A 337 -12.13 27.88 -22.09
CA HIS A 337 -12.25 26.96 -23.22
C HIS A 337 -13.51 26.08 -23.08
N LEU A 338 -13.74 25.48 -21.90
CA LEU A 338 -14.93 24.64 -21.65
C LEU A 338 -16.25 25.44 -21.76
N GLU A 339 -16.27 26.68 -21.27
CA GLU A 339 -17.44 27.57 -21.43
C GLU A 339 -17.72 27.85 -22.91
N ALA A 340 -16.68 28.04 -23.73
CA ALA A 340 -16.84 28.30 -25.17
C ALA A 340 -17.26 27.05 -25.95
N THR A 341 -16.70 25.87 -25.62
CA THR A 341 -16.91 24.63 -26.38
C THR A 341 -18.05 23.78 -25.84
N LEU A 342 -18.00 23.36 -24.57
CA LEU A 342 -18.94 22.38 -24.01
C LEU A 342 -20.36 22.95 -23.82
N MET A 343 -20.50 24.25 -23.54
CA MET A 343 -21.82 24.89 -23.42
C MET A 343 -22.49 25.15 -24.79
N THR A 344 -21.76 25.03 -25.90
CA THR A 344 -22.30 25.22 -27.26
C THR A 344 -22.38 23.92 -28.08
N ASP A 345 -21.74 22.84 -27.63
CA ASP A 345 -21.83 21.51 -28.23
C ASP A 345 -23.20 20.86 -27.93
N PRO A 346 -24.04 20.57 -28.94
CA PRO A 346 -25.35 19.96 -28.74
C PRO A 346 -25.30 18.49 -28.28
N THR A 347 -24.12 17.85 -28.22
CA THR A 347 -23.94 16.49 -27.70
C THR A 347 -23.67 16.46 -26.19
N LYS A 348 -23.23 17.58 -25.61
CA LYS A 348 -22.87 17.72 -24.19
C LYS A 348 -24.08 18.20 -23.38
N ASN A 349 -24.32 17.57 -22.24
CA ASN A 349 -25.44 17.85 -21.34
C ASN A 349 -25.12 17.36 -19.91
N PRO A 350 -25.91 17.71 -18.88
CA PRO A 350 -25.63 17.32 -17.49
C PRO A 350 -25.51 15.81 -17.24
N ALA A 351 -26.05 14.95 -18.11
CA ALA A 351 -25.95 13.50 -17.97
C ALA A 351 -24.67 12.88 -18.56
N ASN A 352 -23.86 13.64 -19.31
CA ASN A 352 -22.61 13.13 -19.93
C ASN A 352 -21.43 14.13 -19.95
N SER A 353 -21.57 15.28 -19.28
CA SER A 353 -20.49 16.23 -19.04
C SER A 353 -20.58 16.75 -17.61
N ARG A 354 -19.50 16.60 -16.86
CA ARG A 354 -19.37 17.13 -15.50
C ARG A 354 -19.41 18.65 -15.53
N TYR A 355 -18.76 19.30 -16.50
CA TYR A 355 -18.73 20.76 -16.62
C TYR A 355 -20.14 21.32 -16.77
N VAL A 356 -20.88 20.84 -17.78
CA VAL A 356 -22.26 21.30 -18.03
C VAL A 356 -23.17 21.05 -16.82
N ARG A 357 -23.00 19.93 -16.11
CA ARG A 357 -23.74 19.66 -14.86
C ARG A 357 -23.45 20.70 -13.78
N ILE A 358 -22.19 21.00 -13.49
CA ILE A 358 -21.88 21.93 -12.38
C ILE A 358 -22.21 23.39 -12.73
N ARG A 359 -22.21 23.75 -14.02
CA ARG A 359 -22.68 25.06 -14.52
C ARG A 359 -24.17 25.32 -14.26
N GLU A 360 -24.99 24.29 -13.98
CA GLU A 360 -26.38 24.47 -13.53
C GLU A 360 -26.48 25.08 -12.12
N PHE A 361 -25.42 24.95 -11.31
CA PHE A 361 -25.37 25.40 -9.91
C PHE A 361 -24.38 26.53 -9.65
N LEU A 362 -23.28 26.60 -10.43
CA LEU A 362 -22.14 27.48 -10.20
C LEU A 362 -21.87 28.40 -11.40
N SER A 363 -21.45 29.64 -11.09
CA SER A 363 -20.90 30.56 -12.09
C SER A 363 -19.52 30.12 -12.59
N VAL A 364 -19.06 30.70 -13.68
CA VAL A 364 -17.72 30.42 -14.26
C VAL A 364 -16.63 30.70 -13.22
N GLU A 365 -16.75 31.82 -12.50
CA GLU A 365 -15.80 32.26 -11.47
C GLU A 365 -15.76 31.29 -10.27
N GLN A 366 -16.92 30.76 -9.87
CA GLN A 366 -17.01 29.75 -8.80
C GLN A 366 -16.39 28.41 -9.23
N ILE A 367 -16.49 28.06 -10.51
CA ILE A 367 -15.84 26.84 -11.04
C ILE A 367 -14.33 27.03 -11.13
N ILE A 368 -13.85 28.19 -11.58
CA ILE A 368 -12.43 28.55 -11.53
C ILE A 368 -11.91 28.43 -10.09
N GLU A 369 -12.63 28.97 -9.10
CA GLU A 369 -12.25 28.84 -7.69
C GLU A 369 -12.22 27.37 -7.24
N TYR A 370 -13.24 26.58 -7.62
CA TYR A 370 -13.30 25.14 -7.32
C TYR A 370 -12.15 24.32 -7.92
N THR A 371 -11.81 24.53 -9.20
CA THR A 371 -10.73 23.80 -9.89
C THR A 371 -9.34 24.25 -9.51
N SER A 372 -9.22 25.43 -8.90
CA SER A 372 -7.93 25.95 -8.41
C SER A 372 -7.37 25.18 -7.21
N MET A 373 -8.15 24.33 -6.54
CA MET A 373 -7.71 23.56 -5.37
C MET A 373 -6.91 22.31 -5.80
N GLN A 374 -5.74 22.04 -5.23
CA GLN A 374 -5.01 20.80 -5.54
C GLN A 374 -5.65 19.61 -4.83
N LYS A 375 -6.12 18.62 -5.60
CA LYS A 375 -6.87 17.47 -5.07
C LYS A 375 -5.98 16.50 -4.26
N LYS A 376 -4.77 16.20 -4.74
CA LYS A 376 -3.89 15.16 -4.20
C LYS A 376 -2.45 15.69 -4.06
N GLY A 377 -1.83 15.52 -2.90
CA GLY A 377 -0.46 16.00 -2.60
C GLY A 377 0.65 14.96 -2.78
N PHE A 378 1.13 14.40 -1.67
CA PHE A 378 2.26 13.48 -1.58
C PHE A 378 1.82 12.05 -1.28
N ASN A 379 1.84 11.14 -2.26
CA ASN A 379 1.38 9.75 -2.11
C ASN A 379 2.57 8.80 -1.99
N LEU A 380 2.81 8.29 -0.79
CA LEU A 380 4.03 7.56 -0.45
C LEU A 380 3.69 6.08 -0.22
N GLY A 381 3.99 5.27 -1.23
CA GLY A 381 3.34 3.98 -1.49
C GLY A 381 2.03 4.23 -2.23
N ASN A 382 1.87 3.76 -3.47
CA ASN A 382 0.71 4.11 -4.30
C ASN A 382 -0.44 3.09 -4.18
N THR A 383 -0.13 1.81 -4.42
CA THR A 383 -0.96 0.61 -4.24
C THR A 383 -1.09 0.23 -2.76
N THR A 384 -1.84 -0.82 -2.43
CA THR A 384 -2.06 -1.32 -1.06
C THR A 384 -1.14 -2.51 -0.77
N MET A 385 -0.53 -2.54 0.42
CA MET A 385 0.43 -3.56 0.89
C MET A 385 1.58 -3.82 -0.10
N GLY A 386 2.09 -2.76 -0.73
CA GLY A 386 3.11 -2.85 -1.76
C GLY A 386 4.49 -3.21 -1.22
N LEU A 387 5.21 -4.05 -1.98
CA LEU A 387 6.55 -4.52 -1.62
C LEU A 387 7.55 -3.35 -1.60
N GLY A 388 8.31 -3.22 -0.51
CA GLY A 388 9.34 -2.21 -0.35
C GLY A 388 8.83 -0.82 0.07
N PHE A 389 7.56 -0.69 0.48
CA PHE A 389 7.04 0.57 1.05
C PHE A 389 7.54 0.80 2.48
N ASP A 390 7.84 -0.26 3.22
CA ASP A 390 8.55 -0.25 4.50
C ASP A 390 9.86 0.57 4.47
N THR A 391 10.55 0.60 3.33
CA THR A 391 11.81 1.35 3.15
C THR A 391 11.63 2.86 2.92
N ILE A 392 10.41 3.33 2.68
CA ILE A 392 10.13 4.75 2.39
C ILE A 392 10.47 5.59 3.62
N THR A 393 11.37 6.56 3.46
CA THR A 393 11.68 7.54 4.49
C THR A 393 11.71 8.94 3.89
N VAL A 394 10.88 9.85 4.41
CA VAL A 394 10.72 11.22 3.89
C VAL A 394 10.76 12.27 4.99
N THR A 395 11.24 13.46 4.67
CA THR A 395 11.12 14.64 5.52
C THR A 395 10.42 15.75 4.74
N ILE A 396 9.43 16.41 5.33
CA ILE A 396 8.77 17.58 4.73
C ILE A 396 8.90 18.75 5.71
N HIS A 397 9.59 19.83 5.34
CA HIS A 397 9.83 20.91 6.31
C HIS A 397 9.88 22.32 5.74
N HIS A 398 9.71 23.32 6.61
CA HIS A 398 9.79 24.75 6.29
C HIS A 398 8.98 25.12 5.02
N SER A 399 7.82 24.51 4.84
CA SER A 399 7.06 24.54 3.59
C SER A 399 5.65 25.05 3.80
N ARG A 400 5.14 25.79 2.82
CA ARG A 400 3.81 26.40 2.80
C ARG A 400 2.91 25.67 1.81
N PHE A 401 1.73 25.27 2.27
CA PHE A 401 0.69 24.62 1.49
C PHE A 401 -0.61 25.40 1.68
N ILE A 402 -1.10 26.05 0.63
CA ILE A 402 -2.38 26.76 0.64
C ILE A 402 -3.35 26.01 -0.28
N ASN A 403 -4.52 25.64 0.23
CA ASN A 403 -5.57 24.91 -0.50
C ASN A 403 -5.15 23.53 -1.04
N LEU A 404 -4.38 22.76 -0.25
CA LEU A 404 -4.08 21.36 -0.55
C LEU A 404 -5.11 20.44 0.13
N ALA A 405 -5.87 19.69 -0.68
CA ALA A 405 -7.06 18.98 -0.20
C ALA A 405 -6.79 17.62 0.46
N ASP A 406 -5.70 16.93 0.09
CA ASP A 406 -5.34 15.61 0.61
C ASP A 406 -3.83 15.34 0.52
N ARG A 407 -3.37 14.34 1.27
CA ARG A 407 -2.02 13.74 1.22
C ARG A 407 -0.89 14.69 1.65
N LEU A 408 -0.84 15.10 2.92
CA LEU A 408 0.29 15.83 3.52
C LEU A 408 0.92 15.11 4.74
N PRO A 409 1.68 14.01 4.53
CA PRO A 409 1.63 13.14 3.36
C PRO A 409 0.54 12.06 3.53
N ARG A 410 0.27 11.32 2.45
CA ARG A 410 -0.29 9.97 2.56
C ARG A 410 0.87 8.97 2.56
N LEU A 411 0.92 8.07 3.53
CA LEU A 411 2.05 7.19 3.78
C LEU A 411 1.59 5.76 4.05
N ARG A 412 2.25 4.80 3.41
CA ARG A 412 2.08 3.36 3.64
C ARG A 412 3.38 2.76 4.16
N GLN A 413 3.33 1.99 5.26
CA GLN A 413 4.44 1.24 5.89
C GLN A 413 5.67 2.02 6.37
N GLY A 414 6.25 2.92 5.58
CA GLY A 414 7.48 3.66 5.89
C GLY A 414 7.30 4.80 6.91
N ASP A 415 8.27 5.72 6.94
CA ASP A 415 8.38 6.82 7.90
C ASP A 415 8.33 8.20 7.24
N ALA A 416 7.58 9.13 7.84
CA ALA A 416 7.61 10.54 7.48
C ALA A 416 7.81 11.43 8.72
N HIS A 417 8.74 12.36 8.62
CA HIS A 417 8.88 13.44 9.60
C HIS A 417 8.50 14.77 8.95
N VAL A 418 7.49 15.44 9.50
CA VAL A 418 6.94 16.69 8.99
C VAL A 418 7.11 17.77 10.05
N TYR A 419 7.82 18.87 9.77
CA TYR A 419 8.03 19.90 10.78
C TYR A 419 8.14 21.33 10.23
N ASN A 420 7.70 22.32 11.01
CA ASN A 420 7.62 23.72 10.57
C ASN A 420 6.92 23.87 9.20
N VAL A 421 5.75 23.25 9.08
CA VAL A 421 4.88 23.33 7.92
C VAL A 421 3.65 24.17 8.23
N LEU A 422 3.21 24.97 7.25
CA LEU A 422 1.89 25.59 7.23
C LEU A 422 1.01 24.87 6.20
N LEU A 423 -0.13 24.33 6.64
CA LEU A 423 -1.25 23.97 5.78
C LEU A 423 -2.42 24.93 6.06
N ASP A 424 -2.77 25.78 5.10
CA ASP A 424 -3.93 26.67 5.18
C ASP A 424 -4.98 26.30 4.13
N ASN A 425 -6.07 25.71 4.61
CA ASN A 425 -7.22 25.28 3.81
C ASN A 425 -8.42 26.21 3.98
N THR A 426 -8.22 27.50 4.31
CA THR A 426 -9.30 28.48 4.44
C THR A 426 -10.04 28.71 3.11
N GLY A 427 -9.35 28.71 1.97
CA GLY A 427 -9.99 28.75 0.65
C GLY A 427 -10.73 27.43 0.34
N LEU A 428 -10.07 26.30 0.56
CA LEU A 428 -10.64 24.96 0.39
C LEU A 428 -11.94 24.76 1.19
N GLN A 429 -12.00 25.22 2.45
CA GLN A 429 -13.20 25.13 3.28
C GLN A 429 -14.34 25.97 2.68
N ARG A 430 -14.07 27.21 2.24
CA ARG A 430 -15.04 28.05 1.53
C ARG A 430 -15.55 27.38 0.24
N VAL A 431 -14.65 26.74 -0.53
CA VAL A 431 -15.01 25.98 -1.73
C VAL A 431 -15.86 24.76 -1.40
N ARG A 432 -15.54 24.01 -0.33
CA ARG A 432 -16.34 22.87 0.15
C ARG A 432 -17.76 23.29 0.54
N ASP A 433 -17.91 24.44 1.19
CA ASP A 433 -19.23 25.01 1.51
C ASP A 433 -19.98 25.45 0.24
N MET A 434 -19.28 26.04 -0.73
CA MET A 434 -19.83 26.49 -2.02
C MET A 434 -20.33 25.34 -2.91
N ILE A 435 -19.61 24.21 -2.97
CA ILE A 435 -20.03 23.05 -3.76
C ILE A 435 -21.06 22.16 -3.04
N GLY A 436 -21.45 22.50 -1.81
CA GLY A 436 -22.44 21.78 -1.04
C GLY A 436 -23.78 21.64 -1.78
N GLY A 437 -24.22 20.39 -1.99
CA GLY A 437 -25.47 20.09 -2.70
C GLY A 437 -25.37 19.98 -4.23
N THR A 438 -24.20 20.26 -4.83
CA THR A 438 -23.96 20.07 -6.28
C THR A 438 -23.69 18.61 -6.67
N GLY A 439 -23.49 17.73 -5.69
CA GLY A 439 -23.00 16.35 -5.89
C GLY A 439 -21.49 16.24 -6.09
N GLN A 440 -20.75 17.36 -6.20
CA GLN A 440 -19.29 17.35 -6.16
C GLN A 440 -18.77 17.22 -4.72
N SER A 441 -17.51 16.79 -4.59
CA SER A 441 -16.79 16.77 -3.32
C SER A 441 -15.32 17.15 -3.51
N LEU A 442 -14.68 17.59 -2.43
CA LEU A 442 -13.22 17.67 -2.29
C LEU A 442 -12.85 17.08 -0.93
N PRO A 443 -11.74 16.34 -0.81
CA PRO A 443 -11.19 15.97 0.49
C PRO A 443 -10.78 17.21 1.28
N SER A 444 -10.48 17.02 2.57
CA SER A 444 -9.90 18.04 3.44
C SER A 444 -9.13 17.31 4.52
N GLN A 445 -8.07 16.64 4.09
CA GLN A 445 -7.20 15.77 4.88
C GLN A 445 -5.78 16.37 4.94
N ALA A 446 -5.08 16.13 6.05
CA ALA A 446 -3.65 16.45 6.14
C ALA A 446 -2.83 15.16 6.22
N MET A 447 -2.62 14.61 7.42
CA MET A 447 -1.81 13.41 7.62
C MET A 447 -2.65 12.16 7.37
N VAL A 448 -2.17 11.30 6.46
CA VAL A 448 -2.83 10.03 6.10
C VAL A 448 -1.84 8.86 6.22
N PRO A 449 -1.42 8.47 7.44
CA PRO A 449 -0.68 7.23 7.65
C PRO A 449 -1.62 6.02 7.53
N THR A 450 -1.18 4.98 6.83
CA THR A 450 -1.89 3.71 6.62
C THR A 450 -0.90 2.55 6.61
N GLU A 451 -1.38 1.32 6.75
CA GLU A 451 -0.54 0.11 6.67
C GLU A 451 0.69 0.19 7.59
N GLU A 452 0.46 0.51 8.86
CA GLU A 452 1.47 0.76 9.90
C GLU A 452 2.48 1.89 9.61
N GLY A 453 2.34 2.67 8.54
CA GLY A 453 3.21 3.79 8.22
C GLY A 453 3.19 4.85 9.33
N ALA A 454 4.35 5.45 9.64
CA ALA A 454 4.53 6.31 10.80
C ALA A 454 4.77 7.77 10.41
N VAL A 455 3.90 8.67 10.89
CA VAL A 455 4.04 10.13 10.69
C VAL A 455 4.31 10.84 12.01
N LEU A 456 5.49 11.45 12.14
CA LEU A 456 5.80 12.43 13.19
C LEU A 456 5.56 13.83 12.64
N PHE A 457 4.74 14.63 13.31
CA PHE A 457 4.36 15.98 12.88
C PHE A 457 4.64 16.99 13.99
N GLU A 458 5.56 17.92 13.78
CA GLU A 458 6.05 18.83 14.83
C GLU A 458 5.95 20.31 14.47
N ASN A 459 5.77 21.17 15.48
CA ASN A 459 6.01 22.62 15.37
C ASN A 459 5.35 23.27 14.12
N SER A 460 4.16 22.78 13.76
CA SER A 460 3.49 23.08 12.49
C SER A 460 2.07 23.61 12.72
N LYS A 461 1.48 24.22 11.69
CA LYS A 461 0.18 24.92 11.77
C LYS A 461 -0.76 24.39 10.69
N VAL A 462 -1.90 23.86 11.09
CA VAL A 462 -2.96 23.37 10.21
C VAL A 462 -4.21 24.23 10.43
N VAL A 463 -4.73 24.84 9.37
CA VAL A 463 -5.85 25.77 9.40
C VAL A 463 -6.96 25.24 8.48
N ASN A 464 -8.18 25.16 9.01
CA ASN A 464 -9.41 24.81 8.29
C ASN A 464 -9.35 23.48 7.50
N THR A 465 -8.68 22.47 8.08
CA THR A 465 -8.70 21.09 7.58
C THR A 465 -9.69 20.27 8.39
N ALA A 466 -10.64 19.61 7.73
CA ALA A 466 -11.74 18.88 8.39
C ALA A 466 -11.29 17.56 9.04
N GLU A 467 -10.36 16.85 8.40
CA GLU A 467 -9.83 15.55 8.82
C GLU A 467 -8.29 15.64 8.94
N PRO A 468 -7.75 16.36 9.94
CA PRO A 468 -6.31 16.62 10.03
C PRO A 468 -5.46 15.35 10.18
N ILE A 469 -6.06 14.27 10.70
CA ILE A 469 -5.44 12.94 10.84
C ILE A 469 -6.46 11.89 10.40
N LYS A 470 -6.10 11.03 9.43
CA LYS A 470 -6.89 9.87 9.02
C LYS A 470 -6.00 8.64 8.92
N THR A 471 -6.14 7.69 9.85
CA THR A 471 -5.22 6.54 10.00
C THR A 471 -5.62 5.30 9.21
N HIS A 472 -6.78 5.32 8.55
CA HIS A 472 -7.34 4.19 7.81
C HIS A 472 -8.22 4.74 6.68
N GLN A 473 -8.14 4.17 5.48
CA GLN A 473 -8.87 4.70 4.30
C GLN A 473 -10.19 4.00 4.02
N ASP A 474 -10.30 2.70 4.33
CA ASP A 474 -11.45 1.87 4.00
C ASP A 474 -12.46 1.75 5.16
N SER A 475 -13.64 1.18 4.87
CA SER A 475 -14.65 0.82 5.88
C SER A 475 -14.36 -0.49 6.62
N ILE A 476 -13.24 -1.12 6.29
CA ILE A 476 -12.71 -2.34 6.93
C ILE A 476 -12.26 -1.98 8.36
N LEU A 477 -12.24 -2.96 9.27
CA LEU A 477 -11.86 -2.75 10.68
C LEU A 477 -10.54 -3.45 11.05
N ASP A 478 -9.75 -3.80 10.04
CA ASP A 478 -8.53 -4.57 10.22
C ASP A 478 -7.37 -3.65 10.65
N PRO A 479 -6.74 -3.89 11.81
CA PRO A 479 -5.56 -3.14 12.23
C PRO A 479 -4.43 -3.12 11.21
N GLU A 480 -4.30 -4.12 10.31
CA GLU A 480 -3.17 -4.23 9.38
C GLU A 480 -3.05 -3.03 8.40
N TYR A 481 -4.16 -2.40 8.01
CA TYR A 481 -4.13 -1.18 7.17
C TYR A 481 -4.13 0.12 7.98
N THR A 482 -4.01 0.07 9.31
CA THR A 482 -4.02 1.25 10.18
C THR A 482 -2.62 1.84 10.35
N GLY A 483 -2.47 3.15 10.19
CA GLY A 483 -1.20 3.86 10.37
C GLY A 483 -0.97 4.43 11.77
N ARG A 484 0.29 4.84 12.03
CA ARG A 484 0.78 5.41 13.28
C ARG A 484 0.99 6.91 13.14
N TYR A 485 0.67 7.68 14.18
CA TYR A 485 0.94 9.13 14.20
C TYR A 485 1.31 9.66 15.58
N GLN A 486 2.16 10.69 15.58
CA GLN A 486 2.42 11.54 16.73
C GLN A 486 2.49 13.00 16.28
N VAL A 487 1.67 13.85 16.89
CA VAL A 487 1.74 15.31 16.75
C VAL A 487 2.37 15.92 18.00
N LEU A 488 3.31 16.84 17.81
CA LEU A 488 4.03 17.58 18.87
C LEU A 488 3.94 19.09 18.65
N ASN A 489 3.65 19.86 19.72
CA ASN A 489 3.77 21.32 19.78
C ASN A 489 3.21 22.03 18.53
N SER A 490 2.03 21.65 18.07
CA SER A 490 1.47 22.09 16.79
C SER A 490 0.13 22.78 16.97
N VAL A 491 -0.16 23.72 16.07
CA VAL A 491 -1.40 24.52 16.06
C VAL A 491 -2.41 23.88 15.12
N LEU A 492 -3.64 23.68 15.61
CA LEU A 492 -4.82 23.35 14.82
C LEU A 492 -5.84 24.48 14.95
N VAL A 493 -6.29 25.02 13.82
CA VAL A 493 -7.35 26.05 13.75
C VAL A 493 -8.53 25.51 12.95
N THR A 494 -9.74 25.63 13.49
CA THR A 494 -10.98 25.19 12.83
C THR A 494 -12.04 26.28 13.00
N GLY A 495 -12.22 27.10 11.97
CA GLY A 495 -13.09 28.28 12.02
C GLY A 495 -12.60 29.29 13.05
N VAL A 496 -13.32 29.38 14.19
CA VAL A 496 -12.95 30.24 15.33
C VAL A 496 -12.20 29.51 16.44
N ASP A 497 -12.20 28.18 16.41
CA ASP A 497 -11.49 27.36 17.40
C ASP A 497 -10.00 27.33 17.08
N PHE A 498 -9.17 27.43 18.11
CA PHE A 498 -7.72 27.33 18.05
C PHE A 498 -7.27 26.41 19.17
N TYR A 499 -6.40 25.46 18.85
CA TYR A 499 -5.76 24.54 19.77
C TYR A 499 -4.26 24.55 19.49
N TYR A 500 -3.45 24.63 20.55
CA TYR A 500 -2.00 24.46 20.49
C TYR A 500 -1.62 23.35 21.45
N GLY A 501 -0.95 22.31 20.94
CA GLY A 501 -0.59 21.16 21.76
C GLY A 501 -0.15 19.95 20.93
N SER A 502 -0.25 18.78 21.57
CA SER A 502 0.30 17.50 21.11
C SER A 502 -0.78 16.41 21.13
N SER A 503 -0.53 15.28 20.47
CA SER A 503 -1.50 14.18 20.33
C SER A 503 -1.50 13.15 21.49
N TYR A 504 -0.94 13.46 22.66
CA TYR A 504 -0.80 12.48 23.75
C TYR A 504 -2.15 12.18 24.43
N GLU A 505 -2.78 11.07 24.07
CA GLU A 505 -3.93 10.52 24.79
C GLU A 505 -3.48 9.37 25.71
N GLY A 506 -3.97 9.34 26.95
CA GLY A 506 -3.88 8.17 27.84
C GLY A 506 -2.50 7.85 28.45
N GLN A 507 -1.43 8.56 28.10
CA GLN A 507 -0.13 8.46 28.78
C GLN A 507 -0.10 9.32 30.06
N GLU A 508 0.81 9.02 30.98
CA GLU A 508 1.00 9.81 32.20
C GLU A 508 1.48 11.22 31.84
N GLY A 509 0.64 12.24 32.11
CA GLY A 509 0.84 13.61 31.64
C GLY A 509 0.22 13.96 30.27
N GLY A 510 -0.53 13.04 29.65
CA GLY A 510 -1.24 13.26 28.39
C GLY A 510 -2.47 14.17 28.49
N ASP A 511 -2.83 14.83 27.40
CA ASP A 511 -4.00 15.69 27.27
C ASP A 511 -5.20 14.89 26.72
N PHE A 512 -6.07 14.42 27.63
CA PHE A 512 -7.33 13.76 27.29
C PHE A 512 -8.26 14.61 26.38
N PHE A 513 -8.09 15.94 26.37
CA PHE A 513 -8.87 16.90 25.60
C PHE A 513 -8.20 17.33 24.29
N THR A 514 -7.09 16.69 23.89
CA THR A 514 -6.38 17.04 22.65
C THR A 514 -7.29 17.09 21.44
N LYS A 515 -7.06 18.05 20.54
CA LYS A 515 -7.79 18.15 19.26
C LYS A 515 -7.10 17.37 18.14
N TRP A 516 -5.88 16.89 18.34
CA TRP A 516 -5.16 16.03 17.40
C TRP A 516 -5.61 14.57 17.54
N LYS A 517 -6.83 14.28 17.08
CA LYS A 517 -7.43 12.93 17.07
C LYS A 517 -7.64 12.46 15.63
N GLN A 518 -7.59 11.14 15.42
CA GLN A 518 -7.92 10.53 14.12
C GLN A 518 -9.41 10.66 13.82
N ALA A 519 -9.78 10.96 12.56
CA ALA A 519 -11.16 11.12 12.13
C ALA A 519 -11.94 9.78 12.10
N ASN A 520 -11.24 8.68 11.77
CA ASN A 520 -11.78 7.32 11.70
C ASN A 520 -11.79 6.66 13.08
N THR A 521 -12.88 6.78 13.83
CA THR A 521 -13.00 6.28 15.22
C THR A 521 -13.26 4.78 15.35
N ASN A 522 -13.49 4.06 14.26
CA ASN A 522 -13.93 2.66 14.29
C ASN A 522 -12.79 1.64 14.51
N VAL A 523 -11.53 2.09 14.42
CA VAL A 523 -10.34 1.25 14.62
C VAL A 523 -9.46 1.86 15.70
N GLY A 524 -8.86 1.01 16.55
CA GLY A 524 -7.99 1.45 17.64
C GLY A 524 -6.75 2.19 17.13
N ARG A 525 -6.31 3.23 17.86
CA ARG A 525 -5.06 3.93 17.56
C ARG A 525 -3.86 3.02 17.86
N LEU A 526 -2.95 2.86 16.91
CA LEU A 526 -1.69 2.17 17.12
C LEU A 526 -0.70 3.05 17.93
N PRO A 527 0.09 2.47 18.85
CA PRO A 527 1.21 3.17 19.49
C PRO A 527 2.19 3.73 18.45
N PHE A 528 2.67 4.96 18.69
CA PHE A 528 3.62 5.59 17.79
C PHE A 528 5.04 5.09 18.05
N PHE A 529 5.65 4.56 16.99
CA PHE A 529 7.08 4.49 16.77
C PHE A 529 7.32 4.58 15.26
N MET A 530 8.53 4.95 14.87
CA MET A 530 8.99 4.90 13.47
C MET A 530 9.50 3.49 13.15
N ARG A 531 9.34 3.01 11.91
CA ARG A 531 9.72 1.66 11.47
C ARG A 531 11.22 1.49 11.24
N ASN A 532 11.90 2.48 10.67
CA ASN A 532 13.30 2.34 10.22
C ASN A 532 14.31 2.80 11.27
N TYR A 533 13.94 3.73 12.14
CA TYR A 533 14.83 4.36 13.13
C TYR A 533 14.07 4.63 14.43
N GLN A 534 14.67 4.37 15.60
CA GLN A 534 14.03 4.71 16.88
C GLN A 534 13.94 6.22 17.11
N GLU A 535 14.97 6.95 16.68
CA GLU A 535 15.04 8.41 16.74
C GLU A 535 15.30 8.97 15.35
N ILE A 536 14.97 10.25 15.14
CA ILE A 536 15.25 10.93 13.87
C ILE A 536 16.78 10.94 13.63
N PRO A 537 17.29 10.31 12.54
CA PRO A 537 18.72 10.01 12.37
C PRO A 537 19.57 11.18 11.85
N TYR A 538 19.08 12.41 12.02
CA TYR A 538 19.72 13.65 11.56
C TYR A 538 19.43 14.79 12.54
N GLN A 539 20.32 15.78 12.60
CA GLN A 539 20.19 16.87 13.57
C GLN A 539 19.44 18.08 12.98
N TYR A 540 18.24 18.33 13.51
CA TYR A 540 17.40 19.50 13.20
C TYR A 540 17.05 20.33 14.46
N LYS A 541 17.28 19.78 15.66
CA LYS A 541 17.12 20.42 16.97
C LYS A 541 18.48 20.80 17.58
N THR A 542 18.46 21.84 18.43
CA THR A 542 19.51 22.21 19.40
C THR A 542 20.94 22.40 18.86
N ASN A 543 21.14 22.53 17.55
CA ASN A 543 22.43 22.90 16.99
C ASN A 543 22.65 24.43 17.10
N PRO A 544 23.60 24.93 17.89
CA PRO A 544 23.76 26.38 18.12
C PRO A 544 24.14 27.16 16.86
N ASP A 545 24.73 26.51 15.85
CA ASP A 545 25.08 27.12 14.57
C ASP A 545 23.91 27.15 13.57
N LEU A 546 22.78 26.47 13.87
CA LEU A 546 21.85 25.96 12.86
C LEU A 546 20.40 25.70 13.36
N ASN A 547 20.00 26.18 14.54
CA ASN A 547 18.70 25.84 15.16
C ASN A 547 17.50 26.60 14.53
N TYR A 548 17.17 26.35 13.27
CA TYR A 548 16.07 27.04 12.57
C TYR A 548 14.67 26.55 12.94
N LEU A 549 14.53 25.52 13.79
CA LEU A 549 13.22 25.11 14.31
C LEU A 549 12.50 26.31 14.94
N VAL A 550 11.32 26.66 14.43
CA VAL A 550 10.49 27.78 14.91
C VAL A 550 9.26 27.31 15.67
N ASP A 551 8.60 28.23 16.37
CA ASP A 551 7.35 27.94 17.09
C ASP A 551 6.16 27.86 16.11
N ALA A 552 5.24 26.92 16.36
CA ALA A 552 4.08 26.68 15.49
C ALA A 552 3.12 27.86 15.37
N GLN A 553 3.04 28.75 16.36
CA GLN A 553 2.25 29.97 16.26
C GLN A 553 2.87 30.96 15.26
N SER A 554 4.20 30.98 15.17
CA SER A 554 4.98 31.89 14.30
C SER A 554 5.12 31.44 12.85
N ILE A 555 4.86 30.16 12.53
CA ILE A 555 5.30 29.56 11.27
C ILE A 555 4.75 30.24 10.02
N GLY A 556 3.51 30.73 10.03
CA GLY A 556 2.93 31.39 8.86
C GLY A 556 3.72 32.64 8.48
N ARG A 557 3.96 33.50 9.48
CA ARG A 557 4.79 34.69 9.31
C ARG A 557 6.25 34.39 8.99
N VAL A 558 6.84 33.38 9.63
CA VAL A 558 8.23 32.96 9.33
C VAL A 558 8.37 32.52 7.87
N LEU A 559 7.41 31.78 7.31
CA LEU A 559 7.44 31.38 5.89
C LEU A 559 7.14 32.53 4.92
N GLU A 560 6.63 33.66 5.41
CA GLU A 560 6.39 34.88 4.62
C GLU A 560 7.60 35.84 4.63
N ASP A 561 8.31 35.97 5.75
CA ASP A 561 9.50 36.83 5.87
C ASP A 561 10.80 36.21 5.32
N ASN A 562 10.76 34.95 4.83
CA ASN A 562 11.93 34.18 4.39
C ASN A 562 11.82 33.73 2.93
N TYR A 563 12.96 33.33 2.36
CA TYR A 563 13.00 32.72 1.05
C TYR A 563 12.40 31.30 1.13
N VAL A 564 11.23 31.13 0.53
CA VAL A 564 10.47 29.87 0.42
C VAL A 564 9.95 29.81 -1.01
N GLY A 565 10.03 28.65 -1.65
CA GLY A 565 9.79 28.51 -3.08
C GLY A 565 10.92 29.09 -3.94
N PRO A 566 10.71 29.16 -5.26
CA PRO A 566 11.74 29.55 -6.21
C PRO A 566 11.91 31.08 -6.30
N GLY A 567 13.15 31.53 -6.49
CA GLY A 567 13.51 32.93 -6.69
C GLY A 567 15.02 33.20 -6.61
N ILE A 568 15.36 34.49 -6.47
CA ILE A 568 16.73 34.95 -6.23
C ILE A 568 16.95 35.07 -4.72
N ILE A 569 17.94 34.35 -4.18
CA ILE A 569 18.43 34.53 -2.81
C ILE A 569 19.78 35.26 -2.89
N PRO A 570 19.91 36.51 -2.42
CA PRO A 570 21.16 37.26 -2.48
C PRO A 570 22.31 36.56 -1.74
N ASP A 571 23.51 36.60 -2.33
CA ASP A 571 24.75 35.99 -1.80
C ASP A 571 24.67 34.48 -1.50
N PHE A 572 23.64 33.79 -1.99
CA PHE A 572 23.47 32.36 -1.81
C PHE A 572 24.16 31.54 -2.91
N ASP A 573 24.80 30.45 -2.51
CA ASP A 573 25.44 29.51 -3.43
C ASP A 573 24.69 28.18 -3.41
N TRP A 574 23.92 27.92 -4.46
CA TRP A 574 23.11 26.72 -4.59
C TRP A 574 23.93 25.42 -4.58
N LEU A 575 25.21 25.48 -4.94
CA LEU A 575 26.11 24.32 -4.92
C LEU A 575 26.58 23.94 -3.50
N GLU A 576 26.46 24.86 -2.53
CA GLU A 576 26.87 24.62 -1.15
C GLU A 576 25.79 23.86 -0.37
N ILE A 577 25.94 22.54 -0.34
CA ILE A 577 25.11 21.66 0.49
C ILE A 577 25.86 21.33 1.79
N ARG A 578 25.42 21.93 2.90
CA ARG A 578 25.96 21.73 4.24
C ARG A 578 25.28 20.52 4.87
N ARG A 579 25.94 19.36 4.85
CA ARG A 579 25.44 18.13 5.46
C ARG A 579 25.41 18.22 6.99
N VAL A 580 24.26 18.01 7.62
CA VAL A 580 24.07 18.14 9.09
C VAL A 580 23.64 16.81 9.74
N LEU A 581 24.61 15.90 9.92
CA LEU A 581 24.40 14.67 10.70
C LEU A 581 24.51 14.92 12.20
N SER A 582 23.73 14.18 12.99
CA SER A 582 23.96 14.05 14.43
C SER A 582 25.33 13.40 14.69
N ASN A 583 26.19 14.08 15.44
CA ASN A 583 27.57 13.67 15.68
C ASN A 583 27.78 13.30 17.17
N PRO A 584 28.59 12.28 17.54
CA PRO A 584 29.45 11.48 16.68
C PRO A 584 28.66 10.49 15.84
N ILE A 585 28.94 10.49 14.54
CA ILE A 585 28.45 9.49 13.59
C ILE A 585 28.83 8.09 14.10
N SER A 586 27.84 7.31 14.56
CA SER A 586 27.92 5.87 14.37
C SER A 586 27.90 5.63 12.86
N PRO A 587 28.88 4.93 12.27
CA PRO A 587 29.03 4.83 10.81
C PRO A 587 27.89 4.09 10.10
N THR A 588 26.96 3.53 10.88
CA THR A 588 25.58 3.26 10.47
C THR A 588 24.65 4.02 11.41
N ALA A 589 23.67 4.74 10.85
CA ALA A 589 22.49 5.14 11.61
C ALA A 589 21.93 3.87 12.27
N VAL A 590 21.96 3.82 13.60
CA VAL A 590 21.67 2.58 14.33
C VAL A 590 20.17 2.33 14.15
N ARG A 591 19.82 1.28 13.40
CA ARG A 591 18.46 0.73 13.39
C ARG A 591 18.10 0.50 14.85
N GLY A 592 17.00 1.10 15.27
CA GLY A 592 16.71 1.41 16.68
C GLY A 592 16.78 0.23 17.63
N HIS A 593 16.73 0.46 18.94
CA HIS A 593 16.65 -0.62 19.91
C HIS A 593 15.22 -0.76 20.45
N MET A 594 14.43 -1.70 19.92
CA MET A 594 13.15 -2.08 20.52
C MET A 594 13.01 -3.61 20.56
N ILE A 595 12.49 -4.15 21.64
CA ILE A 595 12.12 -5.56 21.77
C ILE A 595 11.10 -5.90 20.66
N ASP A 596 11.39 -6.94 19.90
CA ASP A 596 10.45 -7.56 18.96
C ASP A 596 9.54 -8.53 19.73
N PRO A 597 8.24 -8.22 19.98
CA PRO A 597 7.36 -9.12 20.72
C PRO A 597 7.15 -10.44 19.97
N ASP A 598 7.11 -10.41 18.64
CA ASP A 598 6.88 -11.58 17.79
C ASP A 598 8.08 -12.55 17.80
N SER A 599 9.25 -12.08 18.22
CA SER A 599 10.43 -12.91 18.45
C SER A 599 10.39 -13.71 19.75
N ILE A 600 9.57 -13.29 20.72
CA ILE A 600 9.52 -13.87 22.06
C ILE A 600 8.54 -15.04 22.06
N GLN A 601 9.09 -16.23 21.84
CA GLN A 601 8.35 -17.48 21.87
C GLN A 601 8.66 -18.24 23.16
N ILE A 602 7.69 -18.26 24.08
CA ILE A 602 7.70 -19.05 25.30
C ILE A 602 6.52 -20.02 25.20
N GLU A 603 6.79 -21.32 25.14
CA GLU A 603 5.74 -22.33 25.23
C GLU A 603 5.22 -22.41 26.68
N ASP A 604 3.94 -22.76 26.88
CA ASP A 604 3.43 -23.09 28.21
C ASP A 604 4.19 -24.32 28.74
N ASP A 605 4.52 -24.33 30.04
CA ASP A 605 5.35 -25.39 30.64
C ASP A 605 4.54 -26.31 31.57
N LEU A 606 5.08 -27.50 31.81
CA LEU A 606 4.43 -28.57 32.51
C LEU A 606 5.35 -29.18 33.57
N VAL A 607 4.92 -29.10 34.83
CA VAL A 607 5.74 -29.45 35.99
C VAL A 607 5.09 -30.59 36.77
N GLU A 608 5.84 -31.65 37.08
CA GLU A 608 5.31 -32.70 37.96
C GLU A 608 5.12 -32.18 39.39
N LEU A 609 4.13 -32.70 40.10
CA LEU A 609 3.85 -32.31 41.49
C LEU A 609 5.10 -32.53 42.39
N ASN A 610 5.55 -31.45 43.02
CA ASN A 610 6.80 -31.31 43.81
C ASN A 610 8.11 -31.29 43.00
N ALA A 611 8.07 -31.20 41.67
CA ALA A 611 9.26 -30.93 40.87
C ALA A 611 9.67 -29.45 40.91
N THR A 612 10.90 -29.18 40.47
CA THR A 612 11.40 -27.83 40.24
C THR A 612 10.92 -27.33 38.88
N PHE A 613 10.41 -26.11 38.84
CA PHE A 613 10.18 -25.37 37.59
C PHE A 613 11.45 -24.61 37.20
N GLU A 614 11.86 -24.71 35.95
CA GLU A 614 13.04 -24.04 35.40
C GLU A 614 12.57 -23.05 34.31
N PRO A 615 12.59 -21.72 34.57
CA PRO A 615 12.11 -20.72 33.62
C PRO A 615 12.74 -20.82 32.23
N ALA A 616 11.93 -20.60 31.20
CA ALA A 616 12.39 -20.51 29.83
C ALA A 616 13.36 -19.32 29.64
N ASN A 617 14.28 -19.44 28.68
CA ASN A 617 15.16 -18.35 28.29
C ASN A 617 15.05 -18.13 26.76
N PRO A 618 13.95 -17.49 26.31
CA PRO A 618 13.64 -17.34 24.89
C PRO A 618 14.65 -16.44 24.17
N SER A 619 14.70 -16.56 22.85
CA SER A 619 15.39 -15.56 22.03
C SER A 619 14.59 -14.27 22.01
N VAL A 620 15.26 -13.14 22.21
CA VAL A 620 14.71 -11.81 21.93
C VAL A 620 15.43 -11.27 20.70
N ARG A 621 14.72 -10.58 19.80
CA ARG A 621 15.30 -9.87 18.67
C ARG A 621 15.00 -8.38 18.75
N ASN A 622 15.73 -7.64 17.94
CA ASN A 622 15.43 -6.25 17.68
C ASN A 622 14.28 -6.15 16.66
N PHE A 623 13.24 -5.37 16.94
CA PHE A 623 12.10 -5.15 16.04
C PHE A 623 12.54 -4.54 14.69
N TYR A 624 13.51 -3.63 14.73
CA TYR A 624 13.98 -2.95 13.53
C TYR A 624 14.67 -3.96 12.59
N LEU A 625 14.11 -4.11 11.38
CA LEU A 625 14.51 -5.06 10.34
C LEU A 625 16.03 -5.25 10.26
N GLY A 626 16.52 -6.49 10.21
CA GLY A 626 17.94 -6.80 10.09
C GLY A 626 18.78 -6.56 11.36
N GLY A 627 18.16 -6.23 12.50
CA GLY A 627 18.84 -6.21 13.79
C GLY A 627 19.23 -7.62 14.27
N PRO A 628 20.30 -7.75 15.08
CA PRO A 628 20.72 -9.03 15.65
C PRO A 628 19.77 -9.51 16.75
N SER A 629 19.88 -10.79 17.12
CA SER A 629 19.32 -11.28 18.38
C SER A 629 19.92 -10.51 19.56
N TYR A 630 19.07 -10.05 20.46
CA TYR A 630 19.47 -9.40 21.69
C TYR A 630 20.06 -10.40 22.69
N ARG A 631 21.06 -9.95 23.45
CA ARG A 631 21.69 -10.73 24.52
C ARG A 631 21.15 -10.28 25.87
N ARG A 632 20.79 -11.27 26.69
CA ARG A 632 20.37 -11.07 28.07
C ARG A 632 21.50 -10.41 28.87
N ASP A 633 21.12 -9.51 29.77
CA ASP A 633 21.95 -8.69 30.65
C ASP A 633 22.97 -7.78 29.94
N VAL A 634 22.80 -7.57 28.62
CA VAL A 634 23.58 -6.61 27.81
C VAL A 634 22.64 -5.71 27.00
N ASP A 635 21.74 -6.30 26.23
CA ASP A 635 20.82 -5.58 25.36
C ASP A 635 19.40 -5.52 25.99
N TYR A 636 19.03 -6.49 26.83
CA TYR A 636 17.81 -6.51 27.65
C TYR A 636 18.04 -7.25 28.98
N ARG A 637 17.27 -6.93 30.02
CA ARG A 637 17.15 -7.70 31.27
C ARG A 637 15.88 -8.55 31.20
N LEU A 638 15.96 -9.79 31.69
CA LEU A 638 14.80 -10.65 31.91
C LEU A 638 14.61 -10.92 33.40
N ASP A 639 13.48 -10.43 33.93
CA ASP A 639 12.94 -10.78 35.23
C ASP A 639 11.82 -11.81 35.07
N VAL A 640 11.76 -12.82 35.95
CA VAL A 640 10.72 -13.87 35.88
C VAL A 640 10.07 -14.01 37.25
N ASP A 641 8.80 -13.62 37.33
CA ASP A 641 8.01 -13.74 38.55
C ASP A 641 7.33 -15.11 38.63
N THR A 642 7.85 -15.95 39.52
CA THR A 642 7.29 -17.27 39.86
C THR A 642 6.55 -17.27 41.20
N SER A 643 6.29 -16.11 41.81
CA SER A 643 5.67 -16.02 43.14
C SER A 643 4.25 -16.60 43.22
N ASN A 644 3.55 -16.65 42.09
CA ASN A 644 2.23 -17.27 41.96
C ASN A 644 2.29 -18.81 41.74
N LEU A 645 3.44 -19.37 41.39
CA LEU A 645 3.59 -20.80 41.09
C LEU A 645 3.75 -21.63 42.36
N ASN A 646 2.86 -22.61 42.56
CA ASN A 646 2.93 -23.55 43.69
C ASN A 646 3.05 -25.00 43.19
N THR A 647 4.28 -25.49 43.00
CA THR A 647 4.53 -26.86 42.52
C THR A 647 4.10 -27.95 43.52
N ALA A 648 3.72 -27.62 44.75
CA ALA A 648 3.20 -28.57 45.74
C ALA A 648 1.67 -28.79 45.65
N SER A 649 0.97 -28.10 44.74
CA SER A 649 -0.46 -28.28 44.48
C SER A 649 -0.73 -28.41 42.99
N VAL A 650 -1.66 -29.29 42.60
CA VAL A 650 -2.13 -29.39 41.21
C VAL A 650 -2.88 -28.11 40.84
N GLY A 651 -2.64 -27.59 39.65
CA GLY A 651 -3.31 -26.40 39.12
C GLY A 651 -2.51 -25.67 38.04
N THR A 652 -3.18 -24.80 37.29
CA THR A 652 -2.55 -23.85 36.36
C THR A 652 -2.14 -22.60 37.14
N TYR A 653 -0.92 -22.13 36.92
CA TYR A 653 -0.37 -20.92 37.53
C TYR A 653 0.22 -20.02 36.44
N GLU A 654 0.06 -18.70 36.58
CA GLU A 654 0.68 -17.73 35.67
C GLU A 654 2.11 -17.41 36.14
N VAL A 655 3.06 -17.45 35.21
CA VAL A 655 4.44 -16.98 35.41
C VAL A 655 4.69 -15.83 34.44
N TYR A 656 5.12 -14.69 34.98
CA TYR A 656 5.31 -13.47 34.19
C TYR A 656 6.79 -13.29 33.84
N TYR A 657 7.08 -13.17 32.55
CA TYR A 657 8.40 -12.87 32.00
C TYR A 657 8.43 -11.41 31.59
N THR A 658 9.15 -10.58 32.33
CA THR A 658 9.29 -9.15 32.03
C THR A 658 10.64 -8.88 31.38
N PHE A 659 10.58 -8.54 30.10
CA PHE A 659 11.70 -8.14 29.26
C PHE A 659 11.82 -6.62 29.32
N THR A 660 12.87 -6.09 29.96
CA THR A 660 13.18 -4.65 29.95
C THR A 660 14.38 -4.42 29.04
N ASN A 661 14.25 -3.62 27.99
CA ASN A 661 15.37 -3.23 27.15
C ASN A 661 16.38 -2.40 27.98
N LEU A 662 17.67 -2.73 27.90
CA LEU A 662 18.71 -2.04 28.68
C LEU A 662 19.19 -0.74 28.00
N ASN A 663 18.80 -0.53 26.74
CA ASN A 663 19.04 0.71 26.01
C ASN A 663 17.88 1.71 26.19
N ASN A 664 16.67 1.23 26.54
CA ASN A 664 15.43 2.01 26.63
C ASN A 664 14.55 1.48 27.77
N ASP A 665 14.48 2.20 28.89
CA ASP A 665 13.74 1.78 30.08
C ASP A 665 12.21 1.75 29.88
N TRP A 666 11.68 2.58 28.98
CA TRP A 666 10.28 2.57 28.55
C TRP A 666 9.90 1.35 27.68
N ASP A 667 10.86 0.71 27.01
CA ASP A 667 10.64 -0.50 26.22
C ASP A 667 10.68 -1.72 27.13
N THR A 668 9.54 -1.97 27.77
CA THR A 668 9.29 -3.14 28.60
C THR A 668 8.11 -3.93 28.05
N TYR A 669 8.35 -5.22 27.79
CA TYR A 669 7.33 -6.17 27.35
C TYR A 669 7.16 -7.27 28.40
N THR A 670 5.92 -7.58 28.78
CA THR A 670 5.61 -8.68 29.71
C THR A 670 4.87 -9.78 28.96
N TYR A 671 5.48 -10.97 28.92
CA TYR A 671 4.85 -12.20 28.43
C TYR A 671 4.30 -13.00 29.61
N THR A 672 3.10 -13.56 29.47
CA THR A 672 2.48 -14.44 30.48
C THR A 672 2.56 -15.88 30.00
N GLN A 673 3.30 -16.72 30.71
CA GLN A 673 3.35 -18.16 30.48
C GLN A 673 2.39 -18.86 31.44
N ASN A 674 1.61 -19.83 30.96
CA ASN A 674 0.90 -20.73 31.84
C ASN A 674 1.82 -21.90 32.22
N VAL A 675 1.94 -22.18 33.51
CA VAL A 675 2.69 -23.32 34.04
C VAL A 675 1.71 -24.23 34.75
N LEU A 676 1.58 -25.45 34.25
CA LEU A 676 0.62 -26.42 34.77
C LEU A 676 1.32 -27.47 35.64
N VAL A 677 0.96 -27.49 36.91
CA VAL A 677 1.45 -28.47 37.87
C VAL A 677 0.49 -29.67 37.89
N TYR A 678 1.00 -30.86 37.57
CA TYR A 678 0.17 -32.08 37.46
C TYR A 678 0.65 -33.22 38.36
N ASN A 679 -0.26 -34.08 38.80
CA ASN A 679 0.09 -35.28 39.56
C ASN A 679 0.33 -36.46 38.60
N PRO A 680 1.56 -37.04 38.53
CA PRO A 680 1.90 -38.09 37.57
C PRO A 680 1.18 -39.43 37.77
N ASN A 681 0.44 -39.58 38.88
CA ASN A 681 -0.35 -40.76 39.23
C ASN A 681 -1.85 -40.62 38.88
N LEU A 682 -2.26 -39.49 38.29
CA LEU A 682 -3.61 -39.27 37.75
C LEU A 682 -3.63 -39.55 36.24
N ALA A 683 -4.79 -39.34 35.62
CA ALA A 683 -4.96 -39.48 34.18
C ALA A 683 -4.08 -38.46 33.41
N ASN A 684 -3.84 -38.76 32.13
CA ASN A 684 -2.96 -37.98 31.28
C ASN A 684 -3.74 -36.84 30.59
N GLU A 685 -4.20 -35.85 31.36
CA GLU A 685 -5.10 -34.81 30.87
C GLU A 685 -4.56 -34.07 29.63
N ILE A 686 -5.47 -33.71 28.73
CA ILE A 686 -5.21 -32.80 27.61
C ILE A 686 -5.47 -31.39 28.12
N TYR A 687 -4.41 -30.58 28.22
CA TYR A 687 -4.49 -29.29 28.93
C TYR A 687 -4.33 -28.06 28.03
N ARG A 688 -3.75 -28.25 26.85
CA ARG A 688 -3.72 -27.25 25.77
C ARG A 688 -4.06 -27.96 24.47
N TYR A 689 -4.86 -27.32 23.65
CA TYR A 689 -5.32 -27.85 22.38
C TYR A 689 -5.78 -26.71 21.48
N SER A 690 -5.50 -26.83 20.18
CA SER A 690 -5.95 -25.87 19.18
C SER A 690 -6.07 -26.54 17.83
N ALA A 691 -7.20 -26.33 17.16
CA ALA A 691 -7.35 -26.67 15.75
C ALA A 691 -6.91 -25.50 14.87
N THR A 692 -6.42 -25.79 13.67
CA THR A 692 -6.47 -24.81 12.58
C THR A 692 -7.92 -24.51 12.24
N GLY A 693 -8.18 -23.38 11.55
CA GLY A 693 -9.40 -23.27 10.77
C GLY A 693 -9.52 -24.45 9.81
N GLU A 694 -10.75 -24.87 9.54
CA GLU A 694 -11.00 -25.90 8.54
C GLU A 694 -10.52 -25.42 7.16
N PHE A 695 -9.84 -26.29 6.42
CA PHE A 695 -9.41 -26.03 5.05
C PHE A 695 -9.61 -27.30 4.24
N ASN A 696 -10.39 -27.22 3.16
CA ASN A 696 -10.80 -28.37 2.36
C ASN A 696 -11.47 -29.49 3.19
N GLY A 697 -12.22 -29.14 4.23
CA GLY A 697 -12.84 -30.11 5.14
C GLY A 697 -11.86 -30.90 6.03
N THR A 698 -10.62 -30.43 6.19
CA THR A 698 -9.67 -30.98 7.16
C THR A 698 -9.20 -29.93 8.16
N ILE A 699 -8.73 -30.40 9.32
CA ILE A 699 -8.02 -29.58 10.33
C ILE A 699 -6.71 -30.26 10.73
N SER A 700 -5.69 -29.45 11.08
CA SER A 700 -4.63 -29.91 11.97
C SER A 700 -5.02 -29.60 13.41
N VAL A 701 -4.69 -30.47 14.35
CA VAL A 701 -4.89 -30.25 15.79
C VAL A 701 -3.55 -30.39 16.51
N ASP A 702 -3.07 -29.29 17.07
CA ASP A 702 -1.98 -29.29 18.03
C ASP A 702 -2.56 -29.56 19.43
N TYR A 703 -1.92 -30.44 20.21
CA TYR A 703 -2.36 -30.84 21.54
C TYR A 703 -1.18 -30.97 22.50
N SER A 704 -1.42 -30.71 23.79
CA SER A 704 -0.47 -30.94 24.87
C SER A 704 -1.10 -31.79 25.97
N VAL A 705 -0.37 -32.82 26.39
CA VAL A 705 -0.79 -33.79 27.41
C VAL A 705 0.27 -33.95 28.49
N TYR A 706 -0.13 -34.29 29.71
CA TYR A 706 0.79 -34.35 30.85
C TYR A 706 2.03 -35.25 30.66
N ARG A 707 1.93 -36.32 29.87
CA ARG A 707 3.04 -37.26 29.64
C ARG A 707 3.05 -37.76 28.21
N ASN A 708 4.25 -38.00 27.70
CA ASN A 708 4.51 -38.67 26.42
C ASN A 708 4.23 -40.19 26.46
N SER A 709 3.08 -40.59 27.00
CA SER A 709 2.70 -42.01 27.17
C SER A 709 1.19 -42.20 27.26
N GLY A 710 0.71 -43.33 26.76
CA GLY A 710 -0.72 -43.65 26.66
C GLY A 710 -1.27 -43.41 25.27
N THR A 711 -2.60 -43.40 25.16
CA THR A 711 -3.31 -43.28 23.88
C THR A 711 -4.24 -42.08 23.93
N LEU A 712 -4.15 -41.19 22.94
CA LEU A 712 -5.12 -40.13 22.70
C LEU A 712 -6.23 -40.69 21.80
N TYR A 713 -7.46 -40.63 22.26
CA TYR A 713 -8.66 -40.97 21.52
C TYR A 713 -9.36 -39.69 21.07
N TYR A 714 -9.97 -39.71 19.89
CA TYR A 714 -10.73 -38.58 19.38
C TYR A 714 -11.93 -39.01 18.51
N LEU A 715 -12.99 -38.19 18.53
CA LEU A 715 -14.24 -38.43 17.84
C LEU A 715 -14.82 -37.10 17.36
N LEU A 716 -15.22 -37.03 16.09
CA LEU A 716 -15.98 -35.91 15.55
C LEU A 716 -17.49 -36.13 15.76
N SER A 717 -18.25 -35.06 15.98
CA SER A 717 -19.70 -35.16 16.26
C SER A 717 -20.48 -33.89 15.91
N GLU A 718 -21.78 -34.07 15.63
CA GLU A 718 -22.78 -32.98 15.54
C GLU A 718 -23.31 -32.54 16.92
N GLN A 719 -23.18 -33.39 17.95
CA GLN A 719 -23.72 -33.15 19.29
C GLN A 719 -22.72 -32.35 20.14
N ASP A 720 -23.18 -31.35 20.87
CA ASP A 720 -22.36 -30.43 21.65
C ASP A 720 -22.19 -30.84 23.14
N ASP A 721 -22.81 -31.95 23.56
CA ASP A 721 -22.90 -32.42 24.94
C ASP A 721 -22.51 -33.90 25.17
N LEU A 722 -21.70 -34.52 24.31
CA LEU A 722 -21.29 -35.93 24.44
C LEU A 722 -20.56 -36.23 25.76
N THR A 723 -20.93 -37.32 26.44
CA THR A 723 -20.18 -37.83 27.61
C THR A 723 -19.06 -38.78 27.18
N LEU A 724 -18.11 -39.03 28.10
CA LEU A 724 -17.03 -40.01 27.90
C LEU A 724 -17.55 -41.40 27.53
N GLU A 725 -18.72 -41.81 28.06
CA GLU A 725 -19.29 -43.13 27.76
C GLU A 725 -19.94 -43.16 26.38
N ASP A 726 -20.53 -42.05 25.90
CA ASP A 726 -21.07 -41.96 24.55
C ASP A 726 -19.92 -42.02 23.51
N ILE A 727 -18.83 -41.29 23.77
CA ILE A 727 -17.62 -41.28 22.93
C ILE A 727 -17.02 -42.69 22.85
N LYS A 728 -16.87 -43.38 23.99
CA LYS A 728 -16.30 -44.74 24.07
C LYS A 728 -17.13 -45.81 23.37
N ASN A 729 -18.44 -45.60 23.23
CA ASN A 729 -19.36 -46.53 22.55
C ASN A 729 -19.58 -46.16 21.06
N SER A 730 -18.94 -45.10 20.55
CA SER A 730 -18.95 -44.77 19.13
C SER A 730 -18.16 -45.79 18.32
N ASN A 731 -18.67 -46.14 17.13
CA ASN A 731 -17.95 -46.98 16.17
C ASN A 731 -16.88 -46.18 15.40
N ASP A 732 -16.98 -44.86 15.40
CA ASP A 732 -16.13 -43.93 14.63
C ASP A 732 -14.99 -43.35 15.50
N LEU A 733 -14.74 -43.94 16.67
CA LEU A 733 -13.72 -43.51 17.61
C LEU A 733 -12.32 -43.81 17.08
N LEU A 734 -11.53 -42.77 16.83
CA LEU A 734 -10.15 -42.87 16.36
C LEU A 734 -9.15 -42.73 17.52
N SER A 735 -7.90 -43.15 17.30
CA SER A 735 -6.86 -43.04 18.32
C SER A 735 -5.44 -42.96 17.76
N ILE A 736 -4.55 -42.34 18.51
CA ILE A 736 -3.10 -42.30 18.26
C ILE A 736 -2.29 -42.55 19.54
N GLU A 737 -1.10 -43.14 19.39
CA GLU A 737 -0.15 -43.31 20.49
C GLU A 737 0.53 -41.98 20.83
N ILE A 738 0.51 -41.62 22.11
CA ILE A 738 1.14 -40.40 22.61
C ILE A 738 2.64 -40.66 22.77
N SER A 739 3.43 -40.21 21.79
CA SER A 739 4.90 -40.35 21.76
C SER A 739 5.66 -39.10 22.26
N ARG A 740 4.96 -37.99 22.51
CA ARG A 740 5.51 -36.69 22.93
C ARG A 740 4.47 -35.91 23.74
N VAL A 741 4.92 -34.94 24.55
CA VAL A 741 4.07 -34.06 25.37
C VAL A 741 3.26 -33.11 24.48
N ASN A 742 3.94 -32.38 23.58
CA ASN A 742 3.33 -31.51 22.57
C ASN A 742 3.23 -32.28 21.24
N GLY A 743 2.03 -32.75 20.91
CA GLY A 743 1.71 -33.52 19.70
C GLY A 743 0.96 -32.69 18.67
N ARG A 744 0.98 -33.16 17.43
CA ARG A 744 0.15 -32.63 16.33
C ARG A 744 -0.47 -33.79 15.56
N ILE A 745 -1.77 -33.70 15.32
CA ILE A 745 -2.50 -34.53 14.37
C ILE A 745 -2.66 -33.68 13.10
N LEU A 746 -2.27 -34.24 11.96
CA LEU A 746 -2.43 -33.59 10.66
C LEU A 746 -3.67 -34.13 9.96
N ASP A 747 -4.29 -33.28 9.15
CA ASP A 747 -5.29 -33.66 8.14
C ASP A 747 -6.45 -34.53 8.66
N ILE A 748 -6.99 -34.19 9.84
CA ILE A 748 -8.22 -34.80 10.37
C ILE A 748 -9.38 -34.39 9.45
N GLU A 749 -9.97 -35.35 8.73
CA GLU A 749 -11.20 -35.15 7.96
C GLU A 749 -12.37 -34.84 8.89
N THR A 750 -12.87 -33.60 8.89
CA THR A 750 -13.94 -33.15 9.78
C THR A 750 -15.30 -33.73 9.41
N ASN A 751 -15.48 -34.11 8.15
CA ASN A 751 -16.78 -34.43 7.54
C ASN A 751 -17.86 -33.35 7.76
N ARG A 752 -17.44 -32.08 7.91
CA ARG A 752 -18.31 -30.93 8.29
C ARG A 752 -19.02 -31.11 9.63
N LEU A 753 -18.48 -31.93 10.52
CA LEU A 753 -18.93 -32.02 11.91
C LEU A 753 -18.36 -30.82 12.70
N PRO A 754 -19.17 -30.12 13.50
CA PRO A 754 -18.76 -28.88 14.18
C PRO A 754 -17.90 -29.10 15.44
N TYR A 755 -17.86 -30.31 16.00
CA TYR A 755 -17.15 -30.59 17.25
C TYR A 755 -16.16 -31.74 17.11
N LEU A 756 -14.96 -31.56 17.66
CA LEU A 756 -13.99 -32.61 17.90
C LEU A 756 -13.88 -32.87 19.41
N TYR A 757 -14.21 -34.08 19.83
CA TYR A 757 -14.02 -34.56 21.18
C TYR A 757 -12.69 -35.31 21.30
N MET A 758 -11.99 -35.13 22.42
CA MET A 758 -10.73 -35.81 22.70
C MET A 758 -10.65 -36.24 24.16
N TYR A 759 -10.05 -37.41 24.42
CA TYR A 759 -9.67 -37.86 25.77
C TYR A 759 -8.44 -38.78 25.68
N THR A 760 -7.69 -38.97 26.77
CA THR A 760 -6.59 -39.93 26.82
C THR A 760 -6.90 -41.14 27.72
N LEU A 761 -6.22 -42.25 27.44
CA LEU A 761 -6.17 -43.43 28.29
C LEU A 761 -4.71 -43.76 28.64
N ARG A 762 -4.42 -43.88 29.93
CA ARG A 762 -3.12 -44.37 30.43
C ARG A 762 -3.36 -45.22 31.67
N GLU A 763 -2.83 -46.44 31.70
CA GLU A 763 -2.86 -47.31 32.90
C GLU A 763 -4.27 -47.52 33.49
N ALA A 764 -5.30 -47.59 32.63
CA ALA A 764 -6.73 -47.66 32.96
C ALA A 764 -7.33 -46.38 33.61
N LEU A 765 -6.59 -45.27 33.62
CA LEU A 765 -7.08 -43.93 33.95
C LEU A 765 -7.47 -43.19 32.65
N TYR A 766 -8.68 -42.64 32.64
CA TYR A 766 -9.22 -41.81 31.56
C TYR A 766 -9.11 -40.34 31.95
N SER A 767 -8.70 -39.48 31.03
CA SER A 767 -8.76 -38.02 31.22
C SER A 767 -10.21 -37.51 31.27
N GLU A 768 -10.37 -36.24 31.64
CA GLU A 768 -11.56 -35.49 31.27
C GLU A 768 -11.69 -35.42 29.73
N VAL A 769 -12.93 -35.21 29.26
CA VAL A 769 -13.24 -35.04 27.84
C VAL A 769 -13.06 -33.58 27.47
N VAL A 770 -12.18 -33.32 26.51
CA VAL A 770 -12.03 -32.03 25.84
C VAL A 770 -12.98 -31.96 24.65
N ARG A 771 -13.62 -30.80 24.44
CA ARG A 771 -14.34 -30.44 23.22
C ARG A 771 -13.63 -29.29 22.53
N LEU A 772 -13.36 -29.43 21.24
CA LEU A 772 -12.92 -28.40 20.32
C LEU A 772 -14.08 -28.02 19.40
N ASP A 773 -14.43 -26.74 19.38
CA ASP A 773 -15.37 -26.17 18.43
C ASP A 773 -14.59 -25.86 17.13
N ILE A 774 -14.96 -26.50 16.02
CA ILE A 774 -14.26 -26.38 14.75
C ILE A 774 -14.72 -25.11 14.04
N LEU A 775 -13.77 -24.23 13.70
CA LEU A 775 -14.03 -23.10 12.81
C LEU A 775 -14.16 -23.62 11.37
N GLN A 776 -15.39 -24.00 11.02
CA GLN A 776 -15.74 -24.56 9.71
C GLN A 776 -15.55 -23.56 8.57
N GLU A 777 -15.26 -24.06 7.37
CA GLU A 777 -15.25 -23.24 6.17
C GLU A 777 -16.66 -22.77 5.84
N GLN A 778 -16.80 -21.49 5.50
CA GLN A 778 -18.03 -21.00 4.92
C GLN A 778 -18.18 -21.58 3.51
N ILE A 779 -19.14 -22.50 3.34
CA ILE A 779 -19.53 -23.00 2.02
C ILE A 779 -20.21 -21.87 1.24
N VAL A 780 -19.71 -21.60 0.04
CA VAL A 780 -20.27 -20.62 -0.89
C VAL A 780 -20.60 -21.32 -2.20
N GLU A 781 -21.89 -21.50 -2.46
CA GLU A 781 -22.38 -22.08 -3.71
C GLU A 781 -22.19 -21.11 -4.88
N ILE A 782 -21.59 -21.60 -5.97
CA ILE A 782 -21.40 -20.88 -7.21
C ILE A 782 -22.32 -21.50 -8.27
N ARG A 783 -23.38 -20.77 -8.65
CA ARG A 783 -24.42 -21.22 -9.57
C ARG A 783 -24.42 -20.45 -10.89
N THR A 784 -23.95 -19.22 -10.85
CA THR A 784 -23.99 -18.26 -11.96
C THR A 784 -22.62 -17.61 -12.20
N ILE A 785 -22.47 -16.98 -13.37
CA ILE A 785 -21.29 -16.18 -13.71
C ILE A 785 -21.09 -15.04 -12.70
N GLN A 786 -22.17 -14.47 -12.15
CA GLN A 786 -22.08 -13.39 -11.15
C GLN A 786 -21.51 -13.90 -9.82
N ASP A 787 -21.88 -15.10 -9.39
CA ASP A 787 -21.31 -15.72 -8.18
C ASP A 787 -19.82 -16.00 -8.39
N LEU A 788 -19.47 -16.57 -9.56
CA LEU A 788 -18.08 -16.84 -9.96
C LEU A 788 -17.25 -15.54 -9.99
N ASN A 789 -17.79 -14.48 -10.59
CA ASN A 789 -17.15 -13.17 -10.65
C ASN A 789 -16.95 -12.59 -9.24
N SER A 790 -17.96 -12.70 -8.37
CA SER A 790 -17.89 -12.23 -6.97
C SER A 790 -16.87 -13.01 -6.13
N MET A 791 -16.62 -14.28 -6.43
CA MET A 791 -15.54 -15.07 -5.83
C MET A 791 -14.16 -14.55 -6.26
N ILE A 792 -13.90 -14.44 -7.56
CA ILE A 792 -12.58 -14.08 -8.09
C ILE A 792 -12.20 -12.61 -7.85
N THR A 793 -13.18 -11.70 -7.77
CA THR A 793 -12.96 -10.30 -7.37
C THR A 793 -12.95 -10.09 -5.85
N SER A 794 -13.15 -11.14 -5.04
CA SER A 794 -13.14 -11.00 -3.58
C SER A 794 -11.74 -10.70 -3.05
N PHE A 795 -11.61 -9.70 -2.19
CA PHE A 795 -10.38 -9.41 -1.44
C PHE A 795 -10.16 -10.36 -0.26
N SER A 796 -11.17 -11.15 0.15
CA SER A 796 -11.04 -12.13 1.23
C SER A 796 -11.72 -13.46 0.90
N SER A 797 -10.88 -14.48 0.71
CA SER A 797 -11.25 -15.87 0.40
C SER A 797 -10.79 -16.88 1.46
N THR A 798 -10.04 -16.44 2.48
CA THR A 798 -9.61 -17.29 3.60
C THR A 798 -10.82 -17.81 4.37
N GLY A 799 -10.80 -19.10 4.75
CA GLY A 799 -11.91 -19.75 5.47
C GLY A 799 -13.17 -19.96 4.64
N LYS A 800 -13.10 -19.90 3.30
CA LYS A 800 -14.23 -20.12 2.39
C LYS A 800 -13.99 -21.31 1.48
N TYR A 801 -15.02 -22.14 1.35
CA TYR A 801 -15.09 -23.26 0.43
C TYR A 801 -16.09 -22.93 -0.68
N TYR A 802 -15.57 -22.45 -1.82
CA TYR A 802 -16.38 -22.15 -2.99
C TYR A 802 -16.63 -23.43 -3.77
N VAL A 803 -17.89 -23.72 -4.12
CA VAL A 803 -18.27 -24.96 -4.80
C VAL A 803 -19.16 -24.69 -6.02
N LEU A 804 -18.76 -25.20 -7.19
CA LEU A 804 -19.65 -25.16 -8.36
C LEU A 804 -20.84 -26.11 -8.16
N MET A 805 -22.03 -25.62 -8.49
CA MET A 805 -23.28 -26.39 -8.38
C MET A 805 -23.83 -26.85 -9.73
N ASN A 806 -23.24 -26.37 -10.83
CA ASN A 806 -23.59 -26.68 -12.21
C ASN A 806 -22.46 -26.22 -13.15
N ASP A 807 -22.49 -26.71 -14.39
CA ASP A 807 -21.72 -26.12 -15.48
C ASP A 807 -22.06 -24.63 -15.64
N ILE A 808 -21.07 -23.80 -15.96
CA ILE A 808 -21.26 -22.37 -16.21
C ILE A 808 -20.69 -22.04 -17.60
N ASP A 809 -21.58 -21.66 -18.51
CA ASP A 809 -21.23 -21.14 -19.83
C ASP A 809 -21.09 -19.62 -19.78
N MET A 810 -19.90 -19.11 -20.08
CA MET A 810 -19.57 -17.68 -19.99
C MET A 810 -19.68 -16.93 -21.33
N SER A 811 -20.18 -17.56 -22.39
CA SER A 811 -20.34 -16.93 -23.72
C SER A 811 -21.19 -15.65 -23.75
N THR A 812 -21.98 -15.41 -22.71
CA THR A 812 -22.88 -14.25 -22.58
C THR A 812 -22.62 -13.38 -21.36
N GLY A 813 -21.64 -13.71 -20.53
CA GLY A 813 -21.31 -12.98 -19.30
C GLY A 813 -19.92 -12.37 -19.32
N ARG A 814 -19.67 -11.47 -18.38
CA ARG A 814 -18.37 -10.83 -18.16
C ARG A 814 -17.81 -11.28 -16.82
N ILE A 815 -16.53 -11.65 -16.83
CA ILE A 815 -15.65 -11.64 -15.66
C ILE A 815 -14.95 -10.28 -15.65
N ASP A 816 -14.91 -9.63 -14.49
CA ASP A 816 -14.25 -8.33 -14.34
C ASP A 816 -12.73 -8.45 -14.37
N GLN A 817 -12.05 -7.36 -14.73
CA GLN A 817 -10.58 -7.36 -14.74
C GLN A 817 -10.05 -7.38 -13.31
N LEU A 818 -9.28 -8.42 -12.99
CA LEU A 818 -8.71 -8.61 -11.67
C LEU A 818 -7.50 -7.68 -11.47
N SER A 819 -7.42 -7.08 -10.28
CA SER A 819 -6.30 -6.25 -9.82
C SER A 819 -5.27 -7.09 -9.06
N THR A 820 -4.04 -6.58 -8.86
CA THR A 820 -3.01 -7.25 -8.03
C THR A 820 -3.44 -7.56 -6.61
N SER A 821 -4.39 -6.81 -6.07
CA SER A 821 -4.92 -7.00 -4.72
C SER A 821 -5.91 -8.17 -4.62
N ASN A 822 -6.36 -8.75 -5.74
CA ASN A 822 -7.21 -9.94 -5.75
C ASN A 822 -6.37 -11.22 -5.52
N VAL A 823 -6.26 -11.61 -4.24
CA VAL A 823 -5.47 -12.77 -3.80
C VAL A 823 -6.38 -13.89 -3.29
N PHE A 824 -6.39 -15.01 -4.01
CA PHE A 824 -7.14 -16.20 -3.64
C PHE A 824 -6.37 -17.07 -2.63
N ARG A 825 -7.00 -17.36 -1.50
CA ARG A 825 -6.47 -18.11 -0.34
C ARG A 825 -7.47 -19.17 0.20
N GLY A 826 -8.58 -19.38 -0.51
CA GLY A 826 -9.63 -20.32 -0.11
C GLY A 826 -9.52 -21.67 -0.83
N VAL A 827 -10.59 -22.45 -0.80
CA VAL A 827 -10.77 -23.63 -1.65
C VAL A 827 -11.76 -23.31 -2.75
N PHE A 828 -11.43 -23.64 -4.00
CA PHE A 828 -12.38 -23.64 -5.12
C PHE A 828 -12.54 -25.06 -5.65
N ASP A 829 -13.68 -25.66 -5.37
CA ASP A 829 -14.08 -26.98 -5.84
C ASP A 829 -14.99 -26.85 -7.07
N GLY A 830 -14.46 -27.24 -8.23
CA GLY A 830 -15.24 -27.37 -9.45
C GLY A 830 -16.30 -28.47 -9.37
N ASN A 831 -16.23 -29.37 -8.38
CA ASN A 831 -17.23 -30.41 -8.12
C ASN A 831 -17.57 -31.29 -9.35
N GLY A 832 -16.59 -31.45 -10.26
CA GLY A 832 -16.74 -32.16 -11.53
C GLY A 832 -17.40 -31.33 -12.64
N TYR A 833 -17.87 -30.12 -12.36
CA TYR A 833 -18.48 -29.21 -13.33
C TYR A 833 -17.44 -28.45 -14.16
N THR A 834 -17.93 -27.96 -15.30
CA THR A 834 -17.15 -27.26 -16.31
C THR A 834 -17.50 -25.79 -16.37
N LEU A 835 -16.48 -24.95 -16.23
CA LEU A 835 -16.52 -23.57 -16.72
C LEU A 835 -16.20 -23.62 -18.22
N ARG A 836 -17.04 -23.03 -19.08
CA ARG A 836 -16.84 -23.08 -20.55
C ARG A 836 -17.06 -21.77 -21.28
N ASN A 837 -16.47 -21.69 -22.47
CA ASN A 837 -16.71 -20.65 -23.47
C ASN A 837 -16.35 -19.23 -23.00
N TYR A 838 -15.22 -19.08 -22.30
CA TYR A 838 -14.72 -17.77 -21.90
C TYR A 838 -13.63 -17.28 -22.85
N GLY A 839 -13.86 -16.15 -23.52
CA GLY A 839 -12.87 -15.50 -24.38
C GLY A 839 -12.64 -14.06 -23.93
N ALA A 840 -11.38 -13.67 -23.73
CA ALA A 840 -11.05 -12.33 -23.26
C ALA A 840 -9.76 -11.79 -23.87
N ASN A 841 -9.82 -10.56 -24.39
CA ASN A 841 -8.65 -9.69 -24.51
C ASN A 841 -8.44 -9.05 -23.14
N MET A 842 -7.31 -9.33 -22.50
CA MET A 842 -7.07 -8.86 -21.13
C MET A 842 -5.59 -8.65 -20.87
N LEU A 843 -5.30 -7.73 -19.97
CA LEU A 843 -3.95 -7.26 -19.69
C LEU A 843 -3.06 -8.33 -19.05
N ARG A 844 -3.66 -9.22 -18.28
CA ARG A 844 -2.99 -10.31 -17.56
C ARG A 844 -3.82 -11.58 -17.77
N GLY A 845 -3.17 -12.72 -17.98
CA GLY A 845 -3.88 -14.00 -18.19
C GLY A 845 -4.17 -14.73 -16.89
N GLY A 846 -5.38 -15.27 -16.77
CA GLY A 846 -5.76 -16.25 -15.75
C GLY A 846 -7.21 -16.10 -15.30
N LEU A 847 -7.85 -17.22 -14.92
CA LEU A 847 -9.08 -17.17 -14.12
C LEU A 847 -8.82 -16.55 -12.73
N PHE A 848 -7.63 -16.75 -12.18
CA PHE A 848 -7.16 -16.13 -10.94
C PHE A 848 -5.97 -15.22 -11.17
N MET A 849 -5.97 -14.03 -10.54
CA MET A 849 -4.83 -13.13 -10.57
C MET A 849 -3.66 -13.62 -9.74
N THR A 850 -3.95 -14.02 -8.51
CA THR A 850 -2.96 -14.49 -7.56
C THR A 850 -3.57 -15.58 -6.72
N ILE A 851 -2.85 -16.68 -6.55
CA ILE A 851 -3.18 -17.70 -5.56
C ILE A 851 -2.06 -17.67 -4.51
N ASN A 852 -2.42 -17.53 -3.24
CA ASN A 852 -1.49 -17.57 -2.11
C ASN A 852 -1.98 -18.61 -1.08
N GLY A 853 -1.41 -19.82 -1.13
CA GLY A 853 -1.82 -20.92 -0.25
C GLY A 853 -3.24 -21.48 -0.49
N GLY A 854 -3.92 -21.07 -1.56
CA GLY A 854 -5.25 -21.57 -1.91
C GLY A 854 -5.22 -22.94 -2.59
N MET A 855 -6.38 -23.61 -2.59
CA MET A 855 -6.60 -24.88 -3.28
C MET A 855 -7.59 -24.72 -4.43
N ILE A 856 -7.33 -25.35 -5.58
CA ILE A 856 -8.30 -25.52 -6.66
C ILE A 856 -8.41 -27.01 -7.00
N LYS A 857 -9.62 -27.55 -7.09
CA LYS A 857 -9.83 -28.96 -7.41
C LYS A 857 -11.05 -29.26 -8.28
N ASN A 858 -11.09 -30.44 -8.90
CA ASN A 858 -12.23 -31.02 -9.63
C ASN A 858 -12.86 -30.09 -10.69
N LEU A 859 -12.03 -29.35 -11.43
CA LEU A 859 -12.47 -28.24 -12.28
C LEU A 859 -12.07 -28.48 -13.74
N THR A 860 -13.06 -28.39 -14.64
CA THR A 860 -12.79 -28.35 -16.08
C THR A 860 -12.92 -26.91 -16.61
N LEU A 861 -11.90 -26.43 -17.31
CA LEU A 861 -11.89 -25.22 -18.11
C LEU A 861 -11.94 -25.61 -19.59
N ASP A 862 -13.07 -25.39 -20.26
CA ASP A 862 -13.26 -25.74 -21.68
C ASP A 862 -13.40 -24.48 -22.54
N ASN A 863 -12.68 -24.43 -23.67
CA ASN A 863 -12.75 -23.30 -24.60
C ASN A 863 -12.46 -21.94 -23.93
N PHE A 864 -11.45 -21.90 -23.06
CA PHE A 864 -10.89 -20.68 -22.47
C PHE A 864 -9.86 -20.07 -23.43
N ASN A 865 -10.11 -18.86 -23.93
CA ASN A 865 -9.28 -18.22 -24.95
C ASN A 865 -8.82 -16.85 -24.46
N PHE A 866 -7.61 -16.79 -23.92
CA PHE A 866 -6.98 -15.57 -23.46
C PHE A 866 -6.07 -14.98 -24.54
N ASN A 867 -6.31 -13.72 -24.87
CA ASN A 867 -5.40 -12.90 -25.64
C ASN A 867 -4.79 -11.83 -24.73
N VAL A 868 -3.65 -12.19 -24.12
CA VAL A 868 -2.83 -11.34 -23.24
C VAL A 868 -1.85 -10.53 -24.07
N ASP A 869 -2.42 -9.76 -24.98
CA ASP A 869 -1.67 -8.83 -25.82
C ASP A 869 -1.21 -7.61 -25.00
N SER A 870 -0.11 -6.97 -25.38
CA SER A 870 0.19 -5.61 -24.91
C SER A 870 -0.47 -4.63 -25.88
N ILE A 871 -1.78 -4.78 -26.02
CA ILE A 871 -2.58 -3.60 -26.22
C ILE A 871 -2.70 -3.04 -24.80
N PHE A 872 -2.08 -1.89 -24.61
CA PHE A 872 -2.81 -0.70 -24.19
C PHE A 872 -1.97 0.49 -24.65
N ALA A 873 -2.29 0.92 -25.88
CA ALA A 873 -2.05 2.22 -26.47
C ALA A 873 -3.10 2.43 -27.58
N PRO A 874 -3.55 3.66 -27.88
CA PRO A 874 -2.98 4.94 -27.43
C PRO A 874 -3.89 5.70 -26.45
N SER A 875 -3.30 6.54 -25.60
CA SER A 875 -4.01 7.76 -25.18
C SER A 875 -4.18 8.67 -26.42
N SER A 876 -5.24 9.47 -26.45
CA SER A 876 -5.35 10.56 -27.42
C SER A 876 -6.15 11.67 -26.75
N ASP A 877 -7.41 11.87 -27.13
CA ASP A 877 -8.22 13.00 -26.66
C ASP A 877 -9.65 12.56 -26.26
N ASP A 878 -9.88 11.25 -26.37
CA ASP A 878 -11.13 10.69 -26.88
C ASP A 878 -11.08 9.15 -26.70
N PRO A 879 -12.10 8.33 -27.02
CA PRO A 879 -12.49 7.13 -26.28
C PRO A 879 -11.68 5.89 -26.72
N ASN A 880 -10.48 6.14 -27.25
CA ASN A 880 -9.46 5.20 -27.64
C ASN A 880 -8.48 4.90 -26.50
N VAL A 881 -8.56 5.65 -25.38
CA VAL A 881 -7.71 5.50 -24.20
C VAL A 881 -7.66 4.06 -23.76
N LEU A 882 -6.48 3.49 -23.82
CA LEU A 882 -6.11 2.21 -23.26
C LEU A 882 -4.65 2.33 -22.83
N VAL A 883 -4.36 2.31 -21.52
CA VAL A 883 -3.02 2.52 -20.95
C VAL A 883 -2.69 1.46 -19.91
N GLU A 884 -1.56 0.75 -20.06
CA GLU A 884 -1.06 -0.11 -18.98
C GLU A 884 0.47 -0.25 -19.00
N THR A 885 1.16 0.54 -18.16
CA THR A 885 2.62 0.72 -18.18
C THR A 885 3.42 -0.34 -17.38
N ARG A 886 3.02 -1.61 -17.55
CA ARG A 886 3.60 -2.87 -17.01
C ARG A 886 3.17 -3.29 -15.60
N PRO A 887 2.16 -4.16 -15.53
CA PRO A 887 1.93 -5.07 -14.41
C PRO A 887 2.78 -6.34 -14.55
N SER A 888 2.49 -7.34 -13.69
CA SER A 888 3.13 -8.65 -13.64
C SER A 888 3.50 -9.23 -15.00
N ASP A 889 4.72 -9.75 -15.05
CA ASP A 889 5.41 -10.23 -16.24
C ASP A 889 4.94 -11.63 -16.69
N ASP A 890 3.76 -12.03 -16.23
CA ASP A 890 3.35 -13.42 -16.05
C ASP A 890 1.92 -13.60 -16.62
N ALA A 891 1.59 -14.78 -17.18
CA ALA A 891 0.27 -15.11 -17.75
C ALA A 891 0.01 -16.64 -17.77
N GLY A 892 -1.15 -17.06 -17.28
CA GLY A 892 -1.64 -18.44 -17.39
C GLY A 892 -3.09 -18.51 -17.88
N ILE A 893 -3.65 -19.71 -18.08
CA ILE A 893 -5.10 -19.89 -18.26
C ILE A 893 -5.78 -20.06 -16.89
N LEU A 894 -5.18 -20.83 -15.97
CA LEU A 894 -5.69 -20.96 -14.60
C LEU A 894 -5.31 -19.76 -13.73
N ALA A 895 -4.03 -19.39 -13.67
CA ALA A 895 -3.59 -18.24 -12.85
C ALA A 895 -2.39 -17.46 -13.39
N THR A 896 -2.31 -16.16 -13.06
CA THR A 896 -1.19 -15.30 -13.46
C THR A 896 0.10 -15.68 -12.71
N TYR A 897 0.07 -15.73 -11.37
CA TYR A 897 1.17 -16.27 -10.56
C TYR A 897 0.71 -16.84 -9.21
N VAL A 898 1.58 -17.65 -8.59
CA VAL A 898 1.32 -18.41 -7.36
C VAL A 898 2.39 -18.13 -6.28
N TYR A 899 1.93 -18.08 -5.04
CA TYR A 899 2.69 -17.93 -3.79
C TYR A 899 2.19 -18.93 -2.73
N GLY A 900 2.96 -19.09 -1.64
CA GLY A 900 2.55 -19.90 -0.49
C GLY A 900 2.55 -21.40 -0.80
N SER A 901 1.82 -22.20 -0.02
CA SER A 901 1.66 -23.65 -0.24
C SER A 901 0.34 -23.94 -0.96
N ALA A 902 0.34 -23.86 -2.29
CA ALA A 902 -0.86 -23.98 -3.12
C ALA A 902 -1.06 -25.40 -3.68
N VAL A 903 -2.31 -25.84 -3.81
CA VAL A 903 -2.65 -27.21 -4.24
C VAL A 903 -3.64 -27.19 -5.41
N PHE A 904 -3.34 -27.99 -6.43
CA PHE A 904 -4.13 -28.13 -7.65
C PHE A 904 -4.38 -29.62 -7.93
N THR A 905 -5.64 -30.06 -7.90
CA THR A 905 -5.96 -31.50 -7.99
C THR A 905 -7.13 -31.78 -8.93
N ASN A 906 -7.00 -32.74 -9.85
CA ASN A 906 -8.06 -33.13 -10.78
C ASN A 906 -8.57 -31.92 -11.60
N ILE A 907 -7.64 -31.27 -12.32
CA ILE A 907 -7.92 -30.09 -13.16
C ILE A 907 -7.78 -30.47 -14.62
N THR A 908 -8.76 -30.10 -15.43
CA THR A 908 -8.74 -30.27 -16.89
C THR A 908 -8.76 -28.90 -17.56
N ILE A 909 -7.82 -28.62 -18.46
CA ILE A 909 -7.91 -27.48 -19.38
C ILE A 909 -7.96 -28.03 -20.80
N GLN A 910 -9.06 -27.79 -21.51
CA GLN A 910 -9.28 -28.36 -22.84
C GLN A 910 -9.75 -27.34 -23.88
N ASN A 911 -9.41 -27.58 -25.15
CA ASN A 911 -9.81 -26.77 -26.32
C ASN A 911 -9.51 -25.27 -26.17
N SER A 912 -8.47 -24.94 -25.39
CA SER A 912 -8.23 -23.60 -24.85
C SER A 912 -6.97 -22.97 -25.46
N SER A 913 -6.84 -21.65 -25.40
CA SER A 913 -5.64 -20.96 -25.87
C SER A 913 -5.21 -19.80 -24.98
N LEU A 914 -3.89 -19.59 -24.92
CA LEU A 914 -3.25 -18.41 -24.39
C LEU A 914 -2.35 -17.82 -25.47
N LYS A 915 -2.78 -16.73 -26.10
CA LYS A 915 -1.86 -15.81 -26.78
C LYS A 915 -1.32 -14.83 -25.74
N THR A 916 -0.02 -14.55 -25.70
CA THR A 916 0.57 -13.64 -24.70
C THR A 916 1.80 -12.89 -25.21
N VAL A 917 2.03 -11.68 -24.67
CA VAL A 917 3.30 -10.94 -24.82
C VAL A 917 4.06 -10.76 -23.48
N ARG A 918 3.63 -11.44 -22.42
CA ARG A 918 4.29 -11.41 -21.10
C ARG A 918 5.49 -12.36 -21.06
N ASN A 919 6.46 -12.14 -20.16
CA ASN A 919 7.71 -12.92 -20.14
C ASN A 919 7.55 -14.36 -19.62
N TYR A 920 6.51 -14.66 -18.85
CA TYR A 920 6.24 -15.99 -18.32
C TYR A 920 4.85 -16.44 -18.78
N GLY A 921 4.77 -17.31 -19.78
CA GLY A 921 3.51 -17.78 -20.36
C GLY A 921 3.36 -19.30 -20.30
N ALA A 922 2.18 -19.82 -19.91
CA ALA A 922 1.84 -21.25 -20.01
C ALA A 922 0.34 -21.56 -19.86
N ALA A 923 -0.07 -22.83 -19.99
CA ALA A 923 -1.46 -23.24 -19.82
C ALA A 923 -1.94 -23.15 -18.35
N LEU A 924 -1.22 -23.70 -17.37
CA LEU A 924 -1.67 -23.64 -15.97
C LEU A 924 -1.39 -22.26 -15.38
N ILE A 925 -0.12 -21.96 -15.11
CA ILE A 925 0.27 -20.71 -14.45
C ILE A 925 1.43 -20.02 -15.16
N GLY A 926 1.41 -18.68 -15.15
CA GLY A 926 2.55 -17.90 -15.60
C GLY A 926 3.78 -18.18 -14.76
N ARG A 927 3.72 -18.00 -13.44
CA ARG A 927 4.91 -18.10 -12.58
C ARG A 927 4.66 -18.56 -11.16
N LEU A 928 5.56 -19.39 -10.63
CA LEU A 928 5.67 -19.71 -9.21
C LEU A 928 6.78 -18.86 -8.58
N ARG A 929 6.47 -18.06 -7.56
CA ARG A 929 7.40 -17.04 -7.03
C ARG A 929 8.03 -17.38 -5.67
N THR A 930 7.26 -17.88 -4.71
CA THR A 930 7.77 -18.39 -3.41
C THR A 930 6.86 -19.50 -2.89
N GLY A 931 7.39 -20.38 -2.03
CA GLY A 931 6.61 -21.44 -1.38
C GLY A 931 6.59 -22.76 -2.15
N GLU A 932 5.49 -23.48 -2.07
CA GLU A 932 5.32 -24.84 -2.61
C GLU A 932 4.06 -24.89 -3.48
N ALA A 933 4.16 -25.49 -4.67
CA ALA A 933 3.00 -25.76 -5.50
C ALA A 933 2.93 -27.24 -5.86
N THR A 934 1.81 -27.86 -5.54
CA THR A 934 1.55 -29.28 -5.81
C THR A 934 0.44 -29.41 -6.84
N PHE A 935 0.76 -30.02 -7.98
CA PHE A 935 -0.15 -30.35 -9.06
C PHE A 935 -0.34 -31.87 -9.11
N ASN A 936 -1.58 -32.34 -9.00
CA ASN A 936 -1.93 -33.75 -9.06
C ASN A 936 -3.10 -33.98 -10.02
N GLN A 937 -3.08 -35.06 -10.80
CA GLN A 937 -4.15 -35.44 -11.72
C GLN A 937 -4.54 -34.29 -12.68
N ILE A 938 -3.58 -33.77 -13.44
CA ILE A 938 -3.82 -32.64 -14.37
C ILE A 938 -3.96 -33.13 -15.82
N ARG A 939 -4.96 -32.63 -16.54
CA ARG A 939 -5.21 -32.92 -17.96
C ARG A 939 -5.14 -31.65 -18.80
N ILE A 940 -4.34 -31.65 -19.87
CA ILE A 940 -4.23 -30.56 -20.84
C ILE A 940 -4.51 -31.13 -22.23
N ILE A 941 -5.59 -30.70 -22.88
CA ILE A 941 -6.12 -31.35 -24.09
C ILE A 941 -6.36 -30.30 -25.18
N ASN A 942 -5.74 -30.41 -26.36
CA ASN A 942 -5.92 -29.47 -27.47
C ASN A 942 -5.69 -28.00 -27.05
N VAL A 943 -4.59 -27.72 -26.33
CA VAL A 943 -4.28 -26.37 -25.83
C VAL A 943 -3.20 -25.70 -26.67
N LYS A 944 -3.36 -24.40 -26.96
CA LYS A 944 -2.36 -23.61 -27.66
C LYS A 944 -1.79 -22.48 -26.79
N VAL A 945 -0.47 -22.42 -26.65
CA VAL A 945 0.26 -21.29 -26.03
C VAL A 945 1.05 -20.56 -27.13
N ASP A 946 0.77 -19.28 -27.36
CA ASP A 946 1.32 -18.47 -28.46
C ASP A 946 1.96 -17.18 -27.89
N ALA A 947 3.26 -17.25 -27.62
CA ALA A 947 4.06 -16.19 -27.02
C ALA A 947 4.67 -15.28 -28.10
N MET A 948 4.03 -14.13 -28.35
CA MET A 948 4.37 -13.21 -29.44
C MET A 948 5.44 -12.18 -29.06
N VAL A 949 6.38 -12.57 -28.22
CA VAL A 949 7.24 -11.62 -27.51
C VAL A 949 8.57 -11.37 -28.21
N THR A 950 9.15 -10.18 -27.99
CA THR A 950 10.29 -9.61 -28.73
C THR A 950 11.64 -9.59 -27.99
N ALA A 951 11.76 -10.29 -26.86
CA ALA A 951 13.02 -10.39 -26.09
C ALA A 951 13.10 -11.72 -25.32
N ALA A 952 14.27 -12.05 -24.77
CA ALA A 952 14.57 -13.33 -24.11
C ALA A 952 13.71 -13.58 -22.85
N LYS A 953 12.82 -14.57 -22.94
CA LYS A 953 11.64 -14.81 -22.08
C LYS A 953 11.32 -16.31 -21.97
N TYR A 954 10.40 -16.68 -21.08
CA TYR A 954 10.19 -18.04 -20.61
C TYR A 954 8.78 -18.53 -20.96
N THR A 955 8.67 -19.61 -21.73
CA THR A 955 7.36 -20.19 -22.07
C THR A 955 7.35 -21.67 -21.74
N GLY A 956 6.44 -22.05 -20.86
CA GLY A 956 6.15 -23.45 -20.56
C GLY A 956 4.87 -23.88 -21.27
N GLY A 957 4.71 -25.17 -21.50
CA GLY A 957 3.40 -25.72 -21.79
C GLY A 957 2.50 -25.65 -20.56
N LEU A 958 3.04 -25.98 -19.38
CA LEU A 958 2.30 -26.02 -18.12
C LEU A 958 2.61 -24.84 -17.21
N ILE A 959 3.90 -24.54 -16.99
CA ILE A 959 4.38 -23.52 -16.04
C ILE A 959 5.36 -22.57 -16.75
N GLY A 960 5.09 -21.27 -16.82
CA GLY A 960 5.99 -20.33 -17.51
C GLY A 960 7.38 -20.25 -16.85
N GLY A 961 7.45 -20.28 -15.52
CA GLY A 961 8.70 -20.51 -14.80
C GLY A 961 8.57 -20.54 -13.28
N ILE A 962 9.61 -21.03 -12.60
CA ILE A 962 9.71 -21.05 -11.14
C ILE A 962 10.96 -20.29 -10.67
N GLU A 963 10.82 -19.51 -9.60
CA GLU A 963 11.88 -18.66 -9.03
C GLU A 963 12.74 -19.35 -7.97
N THR A 964 13.65 -18.61 -7.32
CA THR A 964 14.44 -19.10 -6.19
C THR A 964 13.55 -19.30 -4.94
N ASN A 965 13.90 -20.27 -4.10
CA ASN A 965 13.14 -20.64 -2.89
C ASN A 965 11.72 -21.16 -3.15
N THR A 966 11.45 -21.71 -4.33
CA THR A 966 10.21 -22.44 -4.64
C THR A 966 10.44 -23.94 -4.67
N LYS A 967 9.39 -24.71 -4.36
CA LYS A 967 9.26 -26.14 -4.68
C LYS A 967 8.06 -26.36 -5.59
N LEU A 968 8.25 -27.15 -6.63
CA LEU A 968 7.19 -27.61 -7.52
C LEU A 968 7.12 -29.14 -7.47
N TYR A 969 5.94 -29.67 -7.22
CA TYR A 969 5.64 -31.10 -7.28
C TYR A 969 4.56 -31.33 -8.35
N MET A 970 4.82 -32.17 -9.34
CA MET A 970 3.84 -32.54 -10.37
C MET A 970 3.71 -34.06 -10.44
N ASN A 971 2.52 -34.58 -10.18
CA ASN A 971 2.19 -36.01 -10.21
C ASN A 971 0.98 -36.27 -11.10
N ASP A 972 0.98 -37.36 -11.87
CA ASP A 972 -0.12 -37.73 -12.77
C ASP A 972 -0.53 -36.56 -13.68
N ILE A 973 0.29 -36.29 -14.69
CA ILE A 973 0.06 -35.20 -15.64
C ILE A 973 -0.12 -35.79 -17.04
N PHE A 974 -1.25 -35.52 -17.67
CA PHE A 974 -1.57 -35.93 -19.03
C PHE A 974 -1.69 -34.72 -19.94
N VAL A 975 -0.93 -34.71 -21.03
CA VAL A 975 -0.95 -33.67 -22.05
C VAL A 975 -1.15 -34.33 -23.42
N ASP A 976 -2.15 -33.88 -24.16
CA ASP A 976 -2.40 -34.30 -25.54
C ASP A 976 -2.77 -33.10 -26.42
N GLY A 977 -2.15 -32.99 -27.60
CA GLY A 977 -2.44 -31.92 -28.57
C GLY A 977 -2.01 -30.53 -28.11
N LEU A 978 -0.95 -30.41 -27.30
CA LEU A 978 -0.41 -29.12 -26.85
C LEU A 978 0.49 -28.50 -27.92
N THR A 979 0.17 -27.28 -28.38
CA THR A 979 1.05 -26.50 -29.26
C THR A 979 1.61 -25.28 -28.55
N ILE A 980 2.93 -25.20 -28.42
CA ILE A 980 3.66 -24.04 -27.90
C ILE A 980 4.34 -23.34 -29.07
N THR A 981 4.12 -22.04 -29.24
CA THR A 981 4.77 -21.23 -30.27
C THR A 981 5.36 -19.98 -29.65
N HIS A 982 6.60 -19.64 -29.98
CA HIS A 982 7.21 -18.38 -29.56
C HIS A 982 7.92 -17.70 -30.73
N GLN A 983 7.59 -16.43 -31.00
CA GLN A 983 8.13 -15.70 -32.16
C GLN A 983 9.59 -15.24 -32.00
N GLN A 984 9.96 -14.65 -30.85
CA GLN A 984 11.36 -14.30 -30.56
C GLN A 984 11.73 -14.57 -29.09
N SER A 985 12.17 -15.78 -28.77
CA SER A 985 12.79 -16.05 -27.46
C SER A 985 13.71 -17.27 -27.46
N ASP A 986 14.47 -17.33 -26.36
CA ASP A 986 15.55 -18.24 -26.12
C ASP A 986 15.18 -19.40 -25.17
N MET A 987 13.97 -19.56 -24.60
CA MET A 987 13.71 -20.59 -23.57
C MET A 987 12.27 -21.15 -23.58
N ILE A 988 12.10 -22.39 -24.06
CA ILE A 988 10.77 -23.06 -24.14
C ILE A 988 10.83 -24.49 -23.60
N GLY A 989 9.88 -24.87 -22.74
CA GLY A 989 9.72 -26.25 -22.26
C GLY A 989 8.29 -26.78 -22.43
N ALA A 990 8.09 -28.07 -22.75
CA ALA A 990 6.74 -28.67 -22.75
C ALA A 990 6.12 -28.64 -21.35
N VAL A 991 6.92 -28.82 -20.29
CA VAL A 991 6.46 -28.69 -18.89
C VAL A 991 6.72 -27.28 -18.36
N ILE A 992 8.00 -26.86 -18.26
CA ILE A 992 8.40 -25.60 -17.59
C ILE A 992 9.24 -24.72 -18.52
N GLY A 993 8.96 -23.42 -18.64
CA GLY A 993 9.82 -22.50 -19.40
C GLY A 993 11.20 -22.30 -18.74
N ARG A 994 11.21 -22.03 -17.44
CA ARG A 994 12.41 -21.72 -16.63
C ARG A 994 12.41 -22.35 -15.25
N VAL A 995 13.56 -22.87 -14.80
CA VAL A 995 13.75 -23.40 -13.45
C VAL A 995 14.91 -22.70 -12.73
N ARG A 996 14.67 -22.20 -11.50
CA ARG A 996 15.67 -21.57 -10.62
C ARG A 996 15.78 -22.17 -9.21
N SER A 997 14.97 -23.18 -8.88
CA SER A 997 14.91 -23.81 -7.56
C SER A 997 14.61 -25.31 -7.69
N HIS A 998 13.57 -25.84 -7.03
CA HIS A 998 13.30 -27.27 -6.93
C HIS A 998 12.07 -27.68 -7.73
N ALA A 999 12.20 -28.68 -8.59
CA ALA A 999 11.09 -29.30 -9.31
C ALA A 999 11.19 -30.84 -9.28
N GLU A 1000 10.10 -31.49 -8.86
CA GLU A 1000 9.91 -32.94 -8.93
C GLU A 1000 8.72 -33.26 -9.84
N LEU A 1001 8.97 -34.04 -10.89
CA LEU A 1001 8.01 -34.42 -11.91
C LEU A 1001 7.89 -35.95 -11.93
N ASN A 1002 6.68 -36.49 -11.80
CA ASN A 1002 6.47 -37.94 -11.70
C ASN A 1002 5.20 -38.39 -12.43
N ARG A 1003 5.32 -39.41 -13.29
CA ARG A 1003 4.23 -39.90 -14.16
C ARG A 1003 3.68 -38.76 -15.03
N ILE A 1004 4.46 -38.42 -16.05
CA ILE A 1004 4.11 -37.38 -17.04
C ILE A 1004 3.92 -38.06 -18.40
N VAL A 1005 2.73 -37.94 -18.98
CA VAL A 1005 2.42 -38.29 -20.37
C VAL A 1005 2.37 -36.99 -21.19
N LEU A 1006 3.20 -36.90 -22.23
CA LEU A 1006 3.13 -35.86 -23.25
C LEU A 1006 2.89 -36.52 -24.62
N LEU A 1007 1.78 -36.20 -25.28
CA LEU A 1007 1.37 -36.72 -26.59
C LEU A 1007 1.07 -35.58 -27.56
N ASN A 1008 1.41 -35.77 -28.83
CA ASN A 1008 1.14 -34.81 -29.91
C ASN A 1008 1.60 -33.38 -29.58
N VAL A 1009 2.67 -33.22 -28.78
CA VAL A 1009 3.13 -31.90 -28.32
C VAL A 1009 4.01 -31.27 -29.40
N LYS A 1010 3.79 -29.98 -29.71
CA LYS A 1010 4.57 -29.27 -30.74
C LYS A 1010 5.22 -28.02 -30.15
N ILE A 1011 6.54 -27.94 -30.22
CA ILE A 1011 7.33 -26.80 -29.76
C ILE A 1011 7.90 -26.06 -30.98
N ASN A 1012 7.33 -24.88 -31.25
CA ASN A 1012 7.77 -23.99 -32.32
C ASN A 1012 8.57 -22.83 -31.72
N GLY A 1013 9.89 -22.81 -31.89
CA GLY A 1013 10.75 -21.86 -31.18
C GLY A 1013 12.17 -21.73 -31.75
N ARG A 1014 13.03 -20.95 -31.09
CA ARG A 1014 14.33 -20.52 -31.64
C ARG A 1014 15.58 -20.95 -30.84
N HIS A 1015 15.61 -20.80 -29.50
CA HIS A 1015 16.70 -21.34 -28.66
C HIS A 1015 16.16 -21.99 -27.39
N ASN A 1016 17.06 -22.71 -26.70
CA ASN A 1016 16.87 -23.48 -25.46
C ASN A 1016 15.49 -24.16 -25.40
N LEU A 1017 15.25 -25.04 -26.38
CA LEU A 1017 14.02 -25.83 -26.47
C LEU A 1017 14.22 -27.15 -25.72
N GLY A 1018 13.37 -27.44 -24.74
CA GLY A 1018 13.42 -28.69 -23.99
C GLY A 1018 12.07 -29.37 -23.86
N ILE A 1019 12.07 -30.67 -23.58
CA ILE A 1019 10.82 -31.37 -23.24
C ILE A 1019 10.41 -30.98 -21.82
N LEU A 1020 11.25 -31.21 -20.81
CA LEU A 1020 10.90 -30.84 -19.43
C LEU A 1020 11.10 -29.35 -19.14
N ALA A 1021 12.27 -28.81 -19.47
CA ALA A 1021 12.58 -27.40 -19.19
C ALA A 1021 13.25 -26.67 -20.36
N GLY A 1022 12.85 -25.42 -20.62
CA GLY A 1022 13.59 -24.57 -21.55
C GLY A 1022 14.98 -24.21 -21.02
N LYS A 1023 15.03 -23.63 -19.81
CA LYS A 1023 16.28 -23.30 -19.12
C LYS A 1023 16.31 -23.70 -17.64
N GLU A 1024 17.49 -24.11 -17.22
CA GLU A 1024 17.96 -24.22 -15.83
C GLU A 1024 19.05 -23.13 -15.61
N ASP A 1025 18.98 -22.33 -14.54
CA ASP A 1025 19.74 -21.06 -14.40
C ASP A 1025 20.86 -21.01 -13.33
N ASN A 1026 21.03 -21.99 -12.43
CA ASN A 1026 22.01 -21.89 -11.34
C ASN A 1026 22.43 -23.23 -10.66
N THR A 1027 23.56 -23.20 -9.95
CA THR A 1027 24.13 -24.36 -9.23
C THR A 1027 23.26 -24.95 -8.11
N THR A 1028 22.22 -24.23 -7.67
CA THR A 1028 21.28 -24.67 -6.62
C THR A 1028 19.98 -25.21 -7.18
N THR A 1029 19.74 -25.13 -8.50
CA THR A 1029 18.56 -25.71 -9.14
C THR A 1029 18.62 -27.24 -9.06
N PHE A 1030 17.47 -27.85 -8.77
CA PHE A 1030 17.27 -29.29 -8.78
C PHE A 1030 16.03 -29.63 -9.62
N VAL A 1031 16.21 -30.47 -10.63
CA VAL A 1031 15.12 -31.02 -11.45
C VAL A 1031 15.23 -32.53 -11.40
N HIS A 1032 14.28 -33.18 -10.75
CA HIS A 1032 14.14 -34.63 -10.76
C HIS A 1032 12.88 -35.01 -11.53
N ALA A 1033 13.03 -35.83 -12.56
CA ALA A 1033 11.89 -36.38 -13.28
C ALA A 1033 11.97 -37.90 -13.33
N ASN A 1034 10.92 -38.56 -12.88
CA ASN A 1034 10.78 -40.01 -12.93
C ASN A 1034 9.51 -40.38 -13.70
N HIS A 1035 9.54 -41.49 -14.43
CA HIS A 1035 8.37 -41.99 -15.17
C HIS A 1035 7.80 -40.92 -16.12
N VAL A 1036 8.47 -40.71 -17.24
CA VAL A 1036 8.01 -39.78 -18.29
C VAL A 1036 7.96 -40.48 -19.63
N PHE A 1037 6.87 -40.26 -20.37
CA PHE A 1037 6.72 -40.61 -21.77
C PHE A 1037 6.45 -39.34 -22.57
N ALA A 1038 7.23 -39.10 -23.61
CA ALA A 1038 7.16 -37.85 -24.37
C ALA A 1038 7.22 -38.05 -25.88
N ASP A 1039 6.12 -37.69 -26.54
CA ASP A 1039 5.97 -37.50 -27.98
C ASP A 1039 5.90 -35.99 -28.27
N VAL A 1040 7.02 -35.44 -28.77
CA VAL A 1040 7.25 -33.99 -28.88
C VAL A 1040 7.97 -33.63 -30.19
N ASP A 1041 7.24 -32.97 -31.09
CA ASP A 1041 7.79 -32.38 -32.32
C ASP A 1041 8.47 -31.04 -32.00
N PHE A 1042 9.66 -30.80 -32.57
CA PHE A 1042 10.33 -29.50 -32.52
C PHE A 1042 10.40 -28.84 -33.91
N THR A 1043 9.81 -27.65 -34.06
CA THR A 1043 9.96 -26.81 -35.25
C THR A 1043 10.83 -25.61 -34.95
N PHE A 1044 12.04 -25.59 -35.53
CA PHE A 1044 12.99 -24.51 -35.36
C PHE A 1044 12.68 -23.31 -36.25
N GLN A 1045 12.50 -22.14 -35.63
CA GLN A 1045 12.32 -20.87 -36.35
C GLN A 1045 13.70 -20.21 -36.58
N PRO A 1046 14.02 -19.77 -37.81
CA PRO A 1046 15.24 -19.02 -38.09
C PRO A 1046 15.16 -17.62 -37.48
N ASP A 1047 16.32 -17.00 -37.23
CA ASP A 1047 16.37 -15.61 -36.78
C ASP A 1047 16.26 -14.58 -37.92
N VAL A 1048 16.18 -13.30 -37.54
CA VAL A 1048 16.14 -12.17 -38.49
C VAL A 1048 17.38 -12.07 -39.40
N SER A 1049 18.46 -12.80 -39.09
CA SER A 1049 19.69 -12.93 -39.88
C SER A 1049 19.79 -14.26 -40.63
N GLY A 1050 18.79 -15.15 -40.51
CA GLY A 1050 18.79 -16.51 -41.06
C GLY A 1050 19.64 -17.53 -40.28
N VAL A 1051 20.08 -17.21 -39.07
CA VAL A 1051 20.95 -18.04 -38.24
C VAL A 1051 20.14 -18.78 -37.17
N TYR A 1052 20.29 -20.10 -37.12
CA TYR A 1052 19.74 -20.94 -36.07
C TYR A 1052 20.65 -20.95 -34.84
N SER A 1053 20.07 -21.16 -33.66
CA SER A 1053 20.82 -21.42 -32.43
C SER A 1053 20.72 -22.87 -32.02
N GLU A 1054 21.81 -23.40 -31.50
CA GLU A 1054 22.06 -24.82 -31.36
C GLU A 1054 21.89 -25.30 -29.91
N TYR A 1055 20.78 -24.92 -29.25
CA TYR A 1055 20.47 -25.41 -27.90
C TYR A 1055 19.04 -25.96 -27.85
N HIS A 1056 18.95 -27.27 -28.00
CA HIS A 1056 17.75 -28.06 -27.79
C HIS A 1056 18.12 -29.41 -27.18
N GLY A 1057 17.23 -29.93 -26.34
CA GLY A 1057 17.53 -31.08 -25.48
C GLY A 1057 16.32 -31.94 -25.15
N TYR A 1058 16.54 -33.25 -25.08
CA TYR A 1058 15.50 -34.21 -24.69
C TYR A 1058 15.01 -34.02 -23.26
N VAL A 1059 15.75 -33.29 -22.42
CA VAL A 1059 15.41 -33.02 -21.03
C VAL A 1059 15.36 -31.50 -20.79
N VAL A 1060 16.49 -30.82 -20.97
CA VAL A 1060 16.60 -29.36 -20.77
C VAL A 1060 17.28 -28.70 -21.97
N GLY A 1061 16.68 -27.63 -22.50
CA GLY A 1061 17.19 -26.88 -23.65
C GLY A 1061 18.55 -26.22 -23.41
N ASN A 1062 18.72 -25.54 -22.27
CA ASN A 1062 20.03 -25.06 -21.81
C ASN A 1062 20.18 -25.19 -20.29
N PRO A 1063 21.04 -26.11 -19.81
CA PRO A 1063 21.45 -26.19 -18.42
C PRO A 1063 22.70 -25.33 -18.16
N ASP A 1064 22.66 -24.48 -17.14
CA ASP A 1064 23.79 -23.61 -16.78
C ASP A 1064 24.68 -24.24 -15.71
N ALA A 1065 24.14 -24.90 -14.66
CA ALA A 1065 24.95 -25.59 -13.64
C ALA A 1065 24.19 -26.53 -12.66
N GLY A 1066 22.87 -26.66 -12.75
CA GLY A 1066 22.02 -27.35 -11.78
C GLY A 1066 22.09 -28.88 -11.82
N LYS A 1067 21.50 -29.52 -10.81
CA LYS A 1067 21.36 -30.98 -10.73
C LYS A 1067 20.09 -31.41 -11.44
N ILE A 1068 20.24 -31.94 -12.65
CA ILE A 1068 19.16 -32.58 -13.40
C ILE A 1068 19.34 -34.09 -13.25
N THR A 1069 18.30 -34.81 -12.86
CA THR A 1069 18.25 -36.28 -12.77
C THR A 1069 16.97 -36.79 -13.43
N VAL A 1070 17.12 -37.72 -14.37
CA VAL A 1070 15.98 -38.37 -15.04
C VAL A 1070 16.06 -39.88 -14.92
N GLU A 1071 14.92 -40.50 -14.58
CA GLU A 1071 14.76 -41.94 -14.45
C GLU A 1071 13.50 -42.38 -15.20
N ASN A 1072 13.53 -43.55 -15.84
CA ASN A 1072 12.39 -44.10 -16.60
C ASN A 1072 11.78 -43.06 -17.55
N TYR A 1073 12.64 -42.45 -18.37
CA TYR A 1073 12.36 -41.30 -19.23
C TYR A 1073 12.46 -41.73 -20.69
N TYR A 1074 11.34 -41.85 -21.39
CA TYR A 1074 11.27 -42.33 -22.77
C TYR A 1074 10.74 -41.25 -23.71
N VAL A 1075 11.41 -41.09 -24.85
CA VAL A 1075 11.04 -40.11 -25.88
C VAL A 1075 10.75 -40.84 -27.18
N VAL A 1076 9.67 -40.46 -27.88
CA VAL A 1076 9.39 -40.99 -29.22
C VAL A 1076 10.49 -40.54 -30.19
N SER A 1077 10.96 -41.46 -31.03
CA SER A 1077 12.08 -41.20 -31.92
C SER A 1077 11.67 -40.38 -33.15
N ASP A 1078 11.97 -39.08 -33.13
CA ASP A 1078 12.07 -38.27 -34.35
C ASP A 1078 13.45 -38.52 -35.00
N PRO A 1079 13.53 -39.09 -36.23
CA PRO A 1079 14.79 -39.36 -36.90
C PRO A 1079 15.56 -38.11 -37.33
N ASP A 1080 14.91 -36.94 -37.42
CA ASP A 1080 15.53 -35.68 -37.83
C ASP A 1080 15.95 -34.78 -36.64
N PHE A 1081 15.56 -35.12 -35.40
CA PHE A 1081 15.95 -34.40 -34.19
C PHE A 1081 17.21 -34.98 -33.53
N MET A 1082 18.25 -34.17 -33.35
CA MET A 1082 19.42 -34.51 -32.53
C MET A 1082 19.72 -33.41 -31.52
N SER A 1083 19.59 -33.74 -30.23
CA SER A 1083 19.94 -32.88 -29.09
C SER A 1083 21.39 -32.36 -29.14
N ASN A 1084 21.56 -31.06 -28.92
CA ASN A 1084 22.85 -30.33 -28.89
C ASN A 1084 23.02 -29.45 -27.63
N SER A 1085 22.07 -29.51 -26.69
CA SER A 1085 22.10 -28.84 -25.38
C SER A 1085 23.38 -29.13 -24.56
N LYS A 1086 23.81 -28.15 -23.75
CA LYS A 1086 25.13 -28.10 -23.08
C LYS A 1086 25.36 -29.09 -21.93
N GLY A 1087 24.37 -29.91 -21.54
CA GLY A 1087 24.45 -30.76 -20.34
C GLY A 1087 23.83 -32.14 -20.50
N GLN A 1088 23.36 -32.73 -19.39
CA GLN A 1088 22.81 -34.09 -19.39
C GLN A 1088 21.50 -34.17 -20.19
N ASN A 1089 21.60 -34.75 -21.38
CA ASN A 1089 20.49 -35.03 -22.29
C ASN A 1089 20.30 -36.54 -22.48
N THR A 1090 20.50 -37.33 -21.42
CA THR A 1090 20.38 -38.80 -21.47
C THR A 1090 19.01 -39.24 -20.98
N GLN A 1091 18.07 -39.40 -21.90
CA GLN A 1091 16.86 -40.21 -21.73
C GLN A 1091 17.23 -41.68 -21.43
N THR A 1092 16.29 -42.42 -20.82
CA THR A 1092 16.41 -43.88 -20.62
C THR A 1092 16.38 -44.63 -21.95
N GLY A 1093 15.59 -44.17 -22.92
CA GLY A 1093 15.59 -44.72 -24.27
C GLY A 1093 14.79 -43.89 -25.27
N PHE A 1094 15.00 -44.19 -26.54
CA PHE A 1094 14.08 -43.81 -27.63
C PHE A 1094 13.13 -44.96 -27.92
N ILE A 1095 11.94 -44.64 -28.40
CA ILE A 1095 10.94 -45.62 -28.79
C ILE A 1095 10.20 -45.19 -30.07
N ASP A 1096 9.87 -46.14 -30.93
CA ASP A 1096 8.96 -45.91 -32.06
C ASP A 1096 7.53 -46.08 -31.54
N LEU A 1097 6.68 -45.06 -31.71
CA LEU A 1097 5.31 -45.06 -31.19
C LEU A 1097 4.48 -46.22 -31.75
N GLU A 1098 4.75 -46.67 -32.98
CA GLU A 1098 4.08 -47.85 -33.58
C GLU A 1098 4.45 -49.17 -32.88
N THR A 1099 5.48 -49.17 -32.03
CA THR A 1099 5.98 -50.36 -31.29
C THR A 1099 5.59 -50.39 -29.82
N VAL A 1100 4.84 -49.38 -29.34
CA VAL A 1100 4.40 -49.28 -27.94
C VAL A 1100 3.10 -50.07 -27.73
N ASP A 1101 3.16 -51.13 -26.92
CA ASP A 1101 2.01 -51.94 -26.52
C ASP A 1101 1.85 -52.03 -24.99
N GLU A 1102 0.78 -52.67 -24.50
CA GLU A 1102 0.56 -52.93 -23.07
C GLU A 1102 1.77 -53.61 -22.41
N THR A 1103 2.42 -54.55 -23.10
CA THR A 1103 3.61 -55.26 -22.60
C THR A 1103 4.77 -54.30 -22.38
N TRP A 1104 4.97 -53.35 -23.31
CA TRP A 1104 5.98 -52.31 -23.23
C TRP A 1104 5.75 -51.41 -22.02
N TRP A 1105 4.52 -50.94 -21.79
CA TRP A 1105 4.18 -50.12 -20.61
C TRP A 1105 4.44 -50.88 -19.31
N GLN A 1106 3.97 -52.13 -19.20
CA GLN A 1106 4.19 -52.98 -18.02
C GLN A 1106 5.67 -53.30 -17.76
N THR A 1107 6.52 -53.28 -18.80
CA THR A 1107 7.95 -53.59 -18.69
C THR A 1107 8.79 -52.36 -18.34
N ASN A 1108 8.49 -51.21 -18.96
CA ASN A 1108 9.35 -50.02 -18.92
C ASN A 1108 8.82 -48.91 -17.99
N LEU A 1109 7.51 -48.83 -17.82
CA LEU A 1109 6.80 -47.70 -17.19
C LEU A 1109 5.61 -48.19 -16.35
N ASN A 1110 5.76 -49.29 -15.60
CA ASN A 1110 4.66 -49.95 -14.89
C ASN A 1110 3.88 -49.02 -13.94
N ALA A 1111 4.53 -48.01 -13.35
CA ALA A 1111 3.90 -46.99 -12.52
C ALA A 1111 2.81 -46.17 -13.24
N PHE A 1112 2.86 -46.05 -14.58
CA PHE A 1112 1.79 -45.41 -15.36
C PHE A 1112 0.51 -46.23 -15.35
N THR A 1113 0.59 -47.55 -15.25
CA THR A 1113 -0.59 -48.44 -15.23
C THR A 1113 -1.40 -48.32 -13.92
N GLN A 1114 -0.82 -47.66 -12.91
CA GLN A 1114 -1.44 -47.36 -11.62
C GLN A 1114 -2.14 -45.99 -11.60
N SER A 1115 -2.08 -45.21 -12.68
CA SER A 1115 -2.73 -43.89 -12.73
C SER A 1115 -4.25 -44.01 -12.92
N GLU A 1116 -5.00 -43.15 -12.25
CA GLU A 1116 -6.44 -43.01 -12.42
C GLU A 1116 -6.81 -42.11 -13.62
N LEU A 1117 -5.86 -41.35 -14.18
CA LEU A 1117 -6.09 -40.41 -15.28
C LEU A 1117 -6.29 -41.07 -16.64
N TRP A 1118 -5.54 -42.14 -16.92
CA TRP A 1118 -5.34 -42.65 -18.28
C TRP A 1118 -5.34 -44.17 -18.34
N GLU A 1119 -5.56 -44.69 -19.54
CA GLU A 1119 -5.46 -46.09 -19.92
C GLU A 1119 -4.82 -46.19 -21.31
N TYR A 1120 -4.32 -47.37 -21.66
CA TYR A 1120 -3.90 -47.67 -23.02
C TYR A 1120 -5.12 -48.14 -23.83
N ASP A 1121 -5.24 -47.65 -25.07
CA ASP A 1121 -6.28 -48.06 -25.98
C ASP A 1121 -5.98 -49.43 -26.64
N ALA A 1122 -6.84 -49.88 -27.54
CA ALA A 1122 -6.67 -51.15 -28.25
C ALA A 1122 -5.47 -51.19 -29.21
N THR A 1123 -4.79 -50.06 -29.44
CA THR A 1123 -3.55 -49.94 -30.22
C THR A 1123 -2.29 -49.84 -29.35
N GLY A 1124 -2.44 -49.74 -28.02
CA GLY A 1124 -1.34 -49.57 -27.06
C GLY A 1124 -0.98 -48.11 -26.76
N VAL A 1125 -1.65 -47.16 -27.41
CA VAL A 1125 -1.43 -45.72 -27.21
C VAL A 1125 -2.20 -45.26 -25.97
N MET A 1126 -1.57 -44.40 -25.16
CA MET A 1126 -2.20 -43.86 -23.95
C MET A 1126 -3.27 -42.84 -24.31
N LYS A 1127 -4.47 -43.01 -23.75
CA LYS A 1127 -5.59 -42.08 -23.80
C LYS A 1127 -6.10 -41.80 -22.39
N LEU A 1128 -6.93 -40.79 -22.24
CA LEU A 1128 -7.65 -40.58 -20.98
C LEU A 1128 -8.63 -41.73 -20.71
N LYS A 1129 -8.82 -42.03 -19.42
CA LYS A 1129 -9.94 -42.84 -18.95
C LYS A 1129 -11.24 -42.04 -19.10
N ASP A 1130 -12.29 -42.73 -19.53
CA ASP A 1130 -13.63 -42.18 -19.77
C ASP A 1130 -14.36 -41.84 -18.44
#